data_AF-A0A7Y1YJ66-F1
#
_entry.id   AF-A0A7Y1YJ66-F1
#
_cell.length_a   1.000
_cell.length_b   1.000
_cell.length_c   1.000
_cell.angle_alpha   90.00
_cell.angle_beta   90.00
_cell.angle_gamma   90.00
#
_symmetry.space_group_name_H-M   'P 1'
#
loop_
_entity.id
_entity.type
_entity.pdbx_description
1 polymer ?
#
loop_
_entity_poly.entity_id
_entity_poly.type
_entity_poly.pdbx_seq_one_letter_code
_entity_poly.pdbx_strand_id
1 'polypeptide(L)'
;MKNTFTALMIILFASLSQAQDQDFSSDWKKVEAFEKEGLPKSALKVVEEIEANAKKYDVPALKIKVLLFKSKYALTLEEDAQLKIIDDFRSEIKKNEFPTKNMLESVLANLFWQYFQQNRWQFYNRTKTESKVDPNDFRTWDLQTLFDEIHLHYQVSLENGLLAQRTELGLFDDILHTQEDSKIFRPTLFDFLNHNALAFYKTPENQITKPAYKFEISDEKLLSDAMVFSTITIESKDSSSLQLNALKIFQDLTQFHIRDGSPKALADINIERLLFVKQNATFTNKDKLLLEALKVERELHGNNDISALYDFEIANILHQQGQTYNYKTNVEPRWKLKEAIDICNRVISFFPESIGAQKCKVLKNTIETKTLSIRNEDNVPINQVAKVLVNYKNFDQLHFKVFPLTQNQLERFQKIYRKEEQIKFINNLDATKEWSSILKNEHDYQAHSTEIVIPALSNGHYLIFATLKKNDQNTFAFGAIQVTNFALVERKENGQQTYQVINRNDGRPIPGASVNFKNKRQRHGNDKNLNKTLTTDEKGQVVLKGSSNYSNIEVTISKNGEKAVFGNYYFNNRYRDSEVQTRYHAFLFTDRSIYRPGQTVYFKGIGISQTGSDSSLLVDQEVTVTLKDVNYQEIKTAKFKTNDYGSIHGEFILPNGGLTGNFTLEVRAKDIGLYSSTSFSCEEYKRPKFETKFEPVTETYKINDAIVVKGLATAYAGSNITDAKVVYRVHRNVQYPRWFYWYRPWFSSEPQEIAHGETVTNDKGEYEILFKAMPDQSVSKDELPIFHYEITADVTDINGETRSAKTKVNVGYHALTANVGVPEKLDKSEKDHKLTITTKNLNGEFVPAKGQIKIYKLIAPDHVLRPRPWAAPDFPSLSESEFKKLFPYEAYKDEHNSSTLQKGKLVYEKAFDTDKSKEVALGNMKRWDSGQYVIELESEDKFGQEVKDVARTTLFSDDDKTLADSELFGITTDKSEYNSGDKVLVTLASAAAELFVTIDIEKDAKIINSYVVQLNNNKKTITISVTKDDIGGFAIHTSIS
;
A
#
# COMPACT_ATOMS: atom_id res chain seq x y z
N MET A 1 -17.87 21.75 -12.26
CA MET A 1 -16.84 22.24 -11.30
C MET A 1 -15.44 22.28 -11.92
N LYS A 2 -15.28 22.70 -13.19
CA LYS A 2 -13.97 22.75 -13.87
C LYS A 2 -13.35 24.16 -13.96
N ASN A 3 -14.17 25.22 -13.89
CA ASN A 3 -13.69 26.61 -14.00
C ASN A 3 -13.53 27.31 -12.63
N THR A 4 -13.84 26.64 -11.52
CA THR A 4 -13.88 27.26 -10.18
C THR A 4 -12.53 27.26 -9.47
N PHE A 5 -11.54 26.46 -9.90
CA PHE A 5 -10.25 26.34 -9.22
C PHE A 5 -9.16 27.25 -9.78
N THR A 6 -9.13 27.51 -11.10
CA THR A 6 -8.21 28.49 -11.71
C THR A 6 -8.55 29.92 -11.27
N ALA A 7 -9.85 30.19 -11.08
CA ALA A 7 -10.32 31.42 -10.44
C ALA A 7 -9.76 31.56 -9.01
N LEU A 8 -9.69 30.48 -8.22
CA LEU A 8 -9.32 30.52 -6.80
C LEU A 8 -7.90 31.06 -6.52
N MET A 9 -6.96 31.00 -7.48
CA MET A 9 -5.55 31.34 -7.25
C MET A 9 -5.14 32.73 -7.73
N ILE A 10 -5.66 33.23 -8.87
CA ILE A 10 -5.54 34.66 -9.18
C ILE A 10 -6.42 35.49 -8.21
N ILE A 11 -7.49 34.89 -7.66
CA ILE A 11 -8.26 35.47 -6.56
C ILE A 11 -7.43 35.58 -5.26
N LEU A 12 -6.51 34.64 -4.97
CA LEU A 12 -5.64 34.72 -3.79
C LEU A 12 -4.65 35.89 -3.90
N PHE A 13 -3.94 36.05 -5.02
CA PHE A 13 -3.01 37.19 -5.26
C PHE A 13 -3.68 38.58 -5.19
N ALA A 14 -4.98 38.64 -5.43
CA ALA A 14 -5.75 39.89 -5.49
C ALA A 14 -6.59 40.15 -4.23
N SER A 15 -6.67 39.23 -3.28
CA SER A 15 -7.45 39.44 -2.05
C SER A 15 -6.62 40.17 -0.99
N LEU A 16 -6.92 41.47 -0.86
CA LEU A 16 -6.63 42.35 0.29
C LEU A 16 -5.16 42.79 0.44
N SER A 17 -4.67 43.58 -0.51
CA SER A 17 -3.60 44.56 -0.25
C SER A 17 -4.26 45.88 0.15
N GLN A 18 -4.11 46.31 1.40
CA GLN A 18 -4.46 47.69 1.78
C GLN A 18 -3.39 48.63 1.23
N ALA A 19 -3.76 49.41 0.22
CA ALA A 19 -2.86 50.37 -0.42
C ALA A 19 -2.56 51.58 0.47
N GLN A 20 -1.28 51.96 0.49
CA GLN A 20 -0.79 53.29 0.90
C GLN A 20 -0.28 54.11 -0.29
N ASP A 21 -0.73 53.84 -1.52
CA ASP A 21 -0.47 54.72 -2.66
C ASP A 21 -1.47 55.88 -2.67
N GLN A 22 -1.02 57.08 -2.28
CA GLN A 22 -1.90 58.24 -2.02
C GLN A 22 -2.73 58.67 -3.24
N ASP A 23 -2.28 58.38 -4.47
CA ASP A 23 -2.92 58.86 -5.71
C ASP A 23 -4.03 57.91 -6.24
N PHE A 24 -3.95 56.58 -6.03
CA PHE A 24 -4.92 55.60 -6.57
C PHE A 24 -5.71 54.81 -5.52
N SER A 25 -5.49 55.04 -4.23
CA SER A 25 -6.17 54.34 -3.12
C SER A 25 -7.71 54.41 -3.22
N SER A 26 -8.26 55.53 -3.70
CA SER A 26 -9.72 55.68 -3.85
C SER A 26 -10.31 54.81 -4.96
N ASP A 27 -9.57 54.59 -6.06
CA ASP A 27 -10.03 53.76 -7.17
C ASP A 27 -9.88 52.27 -6.85
N TRP A 28 -8.81 51.86 -6.17
CA TRP A 28 -8.69 50.49 -5.68
C TRP A 28 -9.77 50.11 -4.66
N LYS A 29 -10.24 51.05 -3.82
CA LYS A 29 -11.41 50.82 -2.96
C LYS A 29 -12.70 50.60 -3.76
N LYS A 30 -12.87 51.26 -4.91
CA LYS A 30 -14.01 51.00 -5.82
C LYS A 30 -13.89 49.61 -6.44
N VAL A 31 -12.68 49.21 -6.85
CA VAL A 31 -12.41 47.84 -7.33
C VAL A 31 -12.83 46.82 -6.28
N GLU A 32 -12.39 46.96 -5.03
CA GLU A 32 -12.78 46.06 -3.92
C GLU A 32 -14.29 46.04 -3.65
N ALA A 33 -14.97 47.19 -3.74
CA ALA A 33 -16.42 47.27 -3.58
C ALA A 33 -17.14 46.47 -4.67
N PHE A 34 -16.76 46.66 -5.94
CA PHE A 34 -17.33 45.89 -7.05
C PHE A 34 -17.02 44.39 -6.95
N GLU A 35 -15.87 43.99 -6.41
CA GLU A 35 -15.58 42.58 -6.13
C GLU A 35 -16.51 41.98 -5.06
N LYS A 36 -16.76 42.71 -3.97
CA LYS A 36 -17.70 42.28 -2.91
C LYS A 36 -19.14 42.17 -3.41
N GLU A 37 -19.51 42.99 -4.38
CA GLU A 37 -20.82 42.99 -5.03
C GLU A 37 -20.93 41.97 -6.18
N GLY A 38 -19.85 41.27 -6.54
CA GLY A 38 -19.85 40.29 -7.64
C GLY A 38 -19.97 40.91 -9.03
N LEU A 39 -19.42 42.12 -9.23
CA LEU A 39 -19.48 42.90 -10.47
C LEU A 39 -18.11 42.98 -11.20
N PRO A 40 -17.58 41.88 -11.74
CA PRO A 40 -16.23 41.83 -12.32
C PRO A 40 -16.03 42.74 -13.55
N LYS A 41 -17.09 42.99 -14.34
CA LYS A 41 -17.02 43.90 -15.49
C LYS A 41 -16.87 45.37 -15.06
N SER A 42 -17.54 45.76 -13.98
CA SER A 42 -17.41 47.10 -13.40
C SER A 42 -16.03 47.27 -12.75
N ALA A 43 -15.55 46.25 -12.04
CA ALA A 43 -14.21 46.23 -11.46
C ALA A 43 -13.11 46.34 -12.54
N LEU A 44 -13.22 45.57 -13.63
CA LEU A 44 -12.28 45.64 -14.76
C LEU A 44 -12.22 47.03 -15.37
N LYS A 45 -13.36 47.70 -15.58
CA LYS A 45 -13.40 49.06 -16.11
C LYS A 45 -12.62 50.05 -15.24
N VAL A 46 -12.76 49.96 -13.91
CA VAL A 46 -11.99 50.80 -12.99
C VAL A 46 -10.49 50.47 -13.06
N VAL A 47 -10.11 49.20 -13.20
CA VAL A 47 -8.70 48.81 -13.39
C VAL A 47 -8.12 49.34 -14.71
N GLU A 48 -8.90 49.37 -15.79
CA GLU A 48 -8.48 49.99 -17.08
C GLU A 48 -8.33 51.51 -16.96
N GLU A 49 -9.18 52.18 -16.18
CA GLU A 49 -9.06 53.60 -15.85
C GLU A 49 -7.79 53.87 -15.02
N ILE A 50 -7.49 53.01 -14.03
CA ILE A 50 -6.24 53.03 -13.27
C ILE A 50 -5.05 52.86 -14.22
N GLU A 51 -5.07 51.88 -15.13
CA GLU A 51 -4.00 51.65 -16.11
C GLU A 51 -3.76 52.89 -17.00
N ALA A 52 -4.82 53.50 -17.52
CA ALA A 52 -4.74 54.67 -18.38
C ALA A 52 -4.14 55.88 -17.65
N ASN A 53 -4.49 56.06 -16.38
CA ASN A 53 -3.98 57.14 -15.53
C ASN A 53 -2.57 56.85 -15.00
N ALA A 54 -2.26 55.59 -14.73
CA ALA A 54 -0.97 55.10 -14.26
C ALA A 54 0.14 55.17 -15.33
N LYS A 55 -0.21 55.26 -16.62
CA LYS A 55 0.79 55.47 -17.71
C LYS A 55 1.70 56.69 -17.51
N LYS A 56 1.34 57.63 -16.63
CA LYS A 56 2.15 58.81 -16.26
C LYS A 56 3.15 58.55 -15.13
N TYR A 57 3.04 57.42 -14.44
CA TYR A 57 3.83 57.06 -13.26
C TYR A 57 4.60 55.77 -13.55
N ASP A 58 5.93 55.82 -13.52
CA ASP A 58 6.77 54.62 -13.76
C ASP A 58 6.95 53.82 -12.46
N VAL A 59 5.85 53.26 -11.94
CA VAL A 59 5.82 52.50 -10.68
C VAL A 59 5.73 51.00 -10.98
N PRO A 60 6.81 50.21 -10.74
CA PRO A 60 6.84 48.78 -11.05
C PRO A 60 5.69 47.94 -10.47
N ALA A 61 5.41 48.08 -9.16
CA ALA A 61 4.39 47.29 -8.48
C ALA A 61 2.98 47.56 -9.01
N LEU A 62 2.66 48.83 -9.32
CA LEU A 62 1.36 49.22 -9.85
C LEU A 62 1.10 48.60 -11.24
N LYS A 63 2.11 48.60 -12.12
CA LYS A 63 2.00 47.96 -13.45
C LYS A 63 1.69 46.46 -13.35
N ILE A 64 2.38 45.76 -12.46
CA ILE A 64 2.18 44.32 -12.22
C ILE A 64 0.79 44.07 -11.60
N LYS A 65 0.39 44.89 -10.62
CA LYS A 65 -0.92 44.82 -9.97
C LYS A 65 -2.06 44.94 -10.96
N VAL A 66 -2.00 45.95 -11.84
CA VAL A 66 -2.99 46.15 -12.91
C VAL A 66 -3.09 44.92 -13.81
N LEU A 67 -1.95 44.37 -14.26
CA LEU A 67 -1.93 43.20 -15.13
C LEU A 67 -2.52 41.95 -14.44
N LEU A 68 -2.20 41.73 -13.15
CA LEU A 68 -2.76 40.63 -12.36
C LEU A 68 -4.28 40.74 -12.19
N PHE A 69 -4.79 41.95 -11.89
CA PHE A 69 -6.24 42.17 -11.75
C PHE A 69 -6.97 42.08 -13.10
N LYS A 70 -6.39 42.57 -14.21
CA LYS A 70 -6.95 42.34 -15.55
C LYS A 70 -7.03 40.85 -15.87
N SER A 71 -5.98 40.11 -15.56
CA SER A 71 -5.94 38.65 -15.73
C SER A 71 -6.99 37.93 -14.89
N LYS A 72 -7.19 38.36 -13.63
CA LYS A 72 -8.24 37.86 -12.72
C LYS A 72 -9.63 37.98 -13.35
N TYR A 73 -9.97 39.15 -13.88
CA TYR A 73 -11.29 39.39 -14.45
C TYR A 73 -11.44 38.73 -15.82
N ALA A 74 -10.39 38.67 -16.64
CA ALA A 74 -10.41 37.95 -17.91
C ALA A 74 -10.80 36.47 -17.71
N LEU A 75 -10.26 35.80 -16.69
CA LEU A 75 -10.65 34.42 -16.34
C LEU A 75 -12.14 34.23 -16.03
N THR A 76 -12.84 35.31 -15.64
CA THR A 76 -14.28 35.27 -15.30
C THR A 76 -15.15 35.72 -16.48
N LEU A 77 -14.66 36.66 -17.30
CA LEU A 77 -15.44 37.37 -18.31
C LEU A 77 -15.25 36.83 -19.73
N GLU A 78 -14.16 36.12 -20.01
CA GLU A 78 -13.77 35.73 -21.37
C GLU A 78 -13.61 34.20 -21.52
N GLU A 79 -14.02 33.68 -22.68
CA GLU A 79 -13.68 32.32 -23.11
C GLU A 79 -12.20 32.27 -23.55
N ASP A 80 -11.51 31.15 -23.32
CA ASP A 80 -10.07 30.98 -23.61
C ASP A 80 -9.10 31.98 -22.96
N ALA A 81 -9.53 32.67 -21.89
CA ALA A 81 -8.76 33.71 -21.20
C ALA A 81 -7.32 33.29 -20.82
N GLN A 82 -7.06 32.01 -20.59
CA GLN A 82 -5.72 31.50 -20.26
C GLN A 82 -4.67 31.82 -21.34
N LEU A 83 -5.01 31.69 -22.63
CA LEU A 83 -4.09 31.97 -23.73
C LEU A 83 -3.82 33.47 -23.83
N LYS A 84 -4.89 34.27 -23.76
CA LYS A 84 -4.81 35.74 -23.78
C LYS A 84 -3.96 36.29 -22.63
N ILE A 85 -4.13 35.77 -21.42
CA ILE A 85 -3.34 36.17 -20.25
C ILE A 85 -1.85 35.93 -20.50
N ILE A 86 -1.47 34.74 -21.00
CA ILE A 86 -0.06 34.43 -21.30
C ILE A 86 0.50 35.39 -22.36
N ASP A 87 -0.26 35.72 -23.38
CA ASP A 87 0.16 36.65 -24.42
C ASP A 87 0.27 38.10 -23.91
N ASP A 88 -0.63 38.53 -23.01
CA ASP A 88 -0.55 39.83 -22.33
C ASP A 88 0.73 39.91 -21.47
N PHE A 89 1.05 38.87 -20.70
CA PHE A 89 2.30 38.78 -19.93
C PHE A 89 3.53 38.82 -20.85
N ARG A 90 3.56 38.05 -21.95
CA ARG A 90 4.65 38.08 -22.94
C ARG A 90 4.82 39.46 -23.57
N SER A 91 3.71 40.15 -23.86
CA SER A 91 3.71 41.51 -24.39
C SER A 91 4.29 42.50 -23.38
N GLU A 92 3.87 42.45 -22.12
CA GLU A 92 4.35 43.36 -21.08
C GLU A 92 5.81 43.11 -20.68
N ILE A 93 6.25 41.84 -20.66
CA ILE A 93 7.66 41.47 -20.47
C ILE A 93 8.56 42.13 -21.52
N LYS A 94 8.13 42.20 -22.79
CA LYS A 94 8.89 42.84 -23.87
C LYS A 94 8.97 44.37 -23.77
N LYS A 95 8.05 45.01 -23.04
CA LYS A 95 7.93 46.47 -22.93
C LYS A 95 8.58 47.05 -21.69
N ASN A 96 8.93 46.21 -20.71
CA ASN A 96 9.45 46.64 -19.43
C ASN A 96 10.88 46.13 -19.25
N GLU A 97 11.66 46.86 -18.46
CA GLU A 97 13.02 46.50 -18.06
C GLU A 97 13.04 46.09 -16.58
N PHE A 98 14.23 45.85 -16.03
CA PHE A 98 14.43 45.63 -14.60
C PHE A 98 13.86 46.82 -13.78
N PRO A 99 13.16 46.60 -12.64
CA PRO A 99 12.86 45.31 -12.00
C PRO A 99 11.52 44.67 -12.43
N THR A 100 10.68 45.40 -13.17
CA THR A 100 9.34 44.94 -13.57
C THR A 100 9.40 43.69 -14.44
N LYS A 101 10.33 43.64 -15.41
CA LYS A 101 10.52 42.48 -16.30
C LYS A 101 10.75 41.20 -15.51
N ASN A 102 11.70 41.19 -14.58
CA ASN A 102 12.05 40.03 -13.76
C ASN A 102 10.87 39.49 -12.95
N MET A 103 10.05 40.39 -12.39
CA MET A 103 8.86 39.98 -11.65
C MET A 103 7.81 39.34 -12.57
N LEU A 104 7.58 39.94 -13.75
CA LEU A 104 6.64 39.38 -14.73
C LEU A 104 7.10 38.01 -15.26
N GLU A 105 8.41 37.82 -15.48
CA GLU A 105 9.00 36.53 -15.87
C GLU A 105 8.79 35.47 -14.78
N SER A 106 8.99 35.83 -13.50
CA SER A 106 8.73 34.93 -12.36
C SER A 106 7.26 34.52 -12.27
N VAL A 107 6.34 35.46 -12.50
CA VAL A 107 4.89 35.20 -12.52
C VAL A 107 4.53 34.30 -13.71
N LEU A 108 5.07 34.57 -14.90
CA LEU A 108 4.80 33.77 -16.10
C LEU A 108 5.27 32.32 -15.94
N ALA A 109 6.46 32.10 -15.38
CA ALA A 109 6.95 30.76 -15.05
C ALA A 109 6.00 30.03 -14.09
N ASN A 110 5.50 30.73 -13.06
CA ASN A 110 4.54 30.18 -12.10
C ASN A 110 3.18 29.86 -12.74
N LEU A 111 2.71 30.67 -13.71
CA LEU A 111 1.48 30.38 -14.46
C LEU A 111 1.59 29.07 -15.25
N PHE A 112 2.71 28.86 -15.95
CA PHE A 112 2.96 27.58 -16.64
C PHE A 112 3.06 26.41 -15.66
N TRP A 113 3.74 26.59 -14.54
CA TRP A 113 3.85 25.58 -13.49
C TRP A 113 2.49 25.20 -12.89
N GLN A 114 1.64 26.18 -12.59
CA GLN A 114 0.29 25.95 -12.09
C GLN A 114 -0.59 25.26 -13.13
N TYR A 115 -0.46 25.62 -14.40
CA TYR A 115 -1.17 24.94 -15.48
C TYR A 115 -0.80 23.45 -15.54
N PHE A 116 0.49 23.13 -15.43
CA PHE A 116 0.94 21.75 -15.31
C PHE A 116 0.31 21.06 -14.09
N GLN A 117 0.40 21.65 -12.90
CA GLN A 117 -0.15 21.05 -11.67
C GLN A 117 -1.65 20.76 -11.78
N GLN A 118 -2.42 21.63 -12.43
CA GLN A 118 -3.87 21.46 -12.64
C GLN A 118 -4.19 20.35 -13.67
N ASN A 119 -3.30 20.13 -14.64
CA ASN A 119 -3.52 19.19 -15.75
C ASN A 119 -2.57 17.97 -15.72
N ARG A 120 -1.93 17.72 -14.57
CA ARG A 120 -0.85 16.72 -14.39
C ARG A 120 -1.18 15.36 -14.97
N TRP A 121 -2.39 14.85 -14.72
CA TRP A 121 -2.84 13.54 -15.22
C TRP A 121 -2.96 13.48 -16.75
N GLN A 122 -3.26 14.61 -17.40
CA GLN A 122 -3.35 14.66 -18.87
C GLN A 122 -1.96 14.62 -19.48
N PHE A 123 -1.02 15.37 -18.91
CA PHE A 123 0.37 15.40 -19.38
C PHE A 123 1.06 14.03 -19.29
N TYR A 124 0.75 13.23 -18.26
CA TYR A 124 1.29 11.87 -18.13
C TYR A 124 0.79 10.90 -19.19
N ASN A 125 -0.32 11.22 -19.86
CA ASN A 125 -0.87 10.45 -20.98
C ASN A 125 -0.55 11.05 -22.35
N ARG A 126 0.22 12.15 -22.42
CA ARG A 126 0.61 12.80 -23.69
C ARG A 126 1.90 12.20 -24.24
N THR A 127 1.92 11.93 -25.53
CA THR A 127 3.14 11.56 -26.27
C THR A 127 4.05 12.77 -26.45
N LYS A 128 5.36 12.55 -26.39
CA LYS A 128 6.38 13.57 -26.70
C LYS A 128 6.27 13.98 -28.17
N THR A 129 6.42 15.27 -28.46
CA THR A 129 6.45 15.81 -29.82
C THR A 129 7.87 16.22 -30.21
N GLU A 130 8.23 16.14 -31.50
CA GLU A 130 9.56 16.55 -31.97
C GLU A 130 9.72 18.08 -31.97
N SER A 131 8.62 18.81 -32.11
CA SER A 131 8.56 20.27 -32.10
C SER A 131 7.25 20.75 -31.48
N LYS A 132 7.21 22.00 -30.99
CA LYS A 132 5.98 22.64 -30.50
C LYS A 132 4.88 22.53 -31.56
N VAL A 133 3.79 21.84 -31.24
CA VAL A 133 2.62 21.69 -32.12
C VAL A 133 2.06 23.07 -32.50
N ASP A 134 1.93 23.94 -31.50
CA ASP A 134 1.70 25.37 -31.70
C ASP A 134 2.67 26.16 -30.79
N PRO A 135 3.59 26.97 -31.34
CA PRO A 135 4.51 27.78 -30.55
C PRO A 135 3.83 28.81 -29.64
N ASN A 136 2.61 29.25 -29.98
CA ASN A 136 1.88 30.27 -29.24
C ASN A 136 0.91 29.65 -28.23
N ASP A 137 0.33 28.47 -28.51
CA ASP A 137 -0.62 27.79 -27.61
C ASP A 137 0.04 26.72 -26.73
N PHE A 138 0.35 27.11 -25.49
CA PHE A 138 0.95 26.25 -24.47
C PHE A 138 0.11 25.03 -24.07
N ARG A 139 -1.19 25.04 -24.37
CA ARG A 139 -2.10 23.92 -24.07
C ARG A 139 -1.80 22.71 -24.97
N THR A 140 -1.16 22.94 -26.11
CA THR A 140 -0.75 21.92 -27.09
C THR A 140 0.63 21.32 -26.81
N TRP A 141 1.40 21.92 -25.90
CA TRP A 141 2.78 21.50 -25.64
C TRP A 141 2.83 20.13 -24.97
N ASP A 142 3.90 19.38 -25.28
CA ASP A 142 4.27 18.21 -24.50
C ASP A 142 4.88 18.62 -23.16
N LEU A 143 5.06 17.63 -22.29
CA LEU A 143 5.54 17.84 -20.94
C LEU A 143 6.95 18.45 -20.89
N GLN A 144 7.86 17.98 -21.74
CA GLN A 144 9.25 18.45 -21.75
C GLN A 144 9.29 19.92 -22.18
N THR A 145 8.59 20.25 -23.25
CA THR A 145 8.47 21.61 -23.78
C THR A 145 7.95 22.57 -22.71
N LEU A 146 6.90 22.17 -21.97
CA LEU A 146 6.35 23.00 -20.91
C LEU A 146 7.36 23.24 -19.77
N PHE A 147 8.12 22.21 -19.39
CA PHE A 147 9.14 22.33 -18.34
C PHE A 147 10.34 23.17 -18.79
N ASP A 148 10.76 23.07 -20.04
CA ASP A 148 11.82 23.89 -20.61
C ASP A 148 11.43 25.37 -20.62
N GLU A 149 10.16 25.69 -20.89
CA GLU A 149 9.64 27.06 -20.83
C GLU A 149 9.53 27.58 -19.40
N ILE A 150 9.09 26.76 -18.44
CA ILE A 150 9.11 27.13 -17.01
C ILE A 150 10.56 27.42 -16.57
N HIS A 151 11.49 26.54 -16.92
CA HIS A 151 12.92 26.70 -16.62
C HIS A 151 13.45 28.01 -17.22
N LEU A 152 13.21 28.26 -18.51
CA LEU A 152 13.62 29.48 -19.22
C LEU A 152 13.14 30.74 -18.50
N HIS A 153 11.83 30.85 -18.25
CA HIS A 153 11.27 32.05 -17.62
C HIS A 153 11.78 32.26 -16.20
N TYR A 154 11.99 31.20 -15.41
CA TYR A 154 12.66 31.33 -14.11
C TYR A 154 14.11 31.79 -14.25
N GLN A 155 14.90 31.24 -15.20
CA GLN A 155 16.28 31.69 -15.41
C GLN A 155 16.35 33.17 -15.78
N VAL A 156 15.50 33.63 -16.71
CA VAL A 156 15.43 35.05 -17.10
C VAL A 156 14.99 35.91 -15.92
N SER A 157 14.07 35.43 -15.08
CA SER A 157 13.66 36.16 -13.87
C SER A 157 14.81 36.40 -12.89
N LEU A 158 15.85 35.56 -12.90
CA LEU A 158 17.02 35.65 -12.02
C LEU A 158 18.18 36.46 -12.62
N GLU A 159 18.07 36.93 -13.86
CA GLU A 159 19.04 37.87 -14.45
C GLU A 159 19.11 39.17 -13.62
N ASN A 160 20.17 39.97 -13.80
CA ASN A 160 20.40 41.20 -13.04
C ASN A 160 20.53 41.00 -11.52
N GLY A 161 21.03 39.85 -11.06
CA GLY A 161 21.12 39.49 -9.65
C GLY A 161 21.73 40.56 -8.73
N LEU A 162 22.81 41.25 -9.16
CA LEU A 162 23.41 42.34 -8.38
C LEU A 162 22.49 43.57 -8.20
N LEU A 163 21.64 43.87 -9.19
CA LEU A 163 20.63 44.93 -9.08
C LEU A 163 19.47 44.47 -8.19
N ALA A 164 19.05 43.21 -8.34
CA ALA A 164 18.01 42.61 -7.50
C ALA A 164 18.41 42.59 -6.01
N GLN A 165 19.67 42.32 -5.69
CA GLN A 165 20.22 42.36 -4.32
C GLN A 165 20.19 43.76 -3.70
N ARG A 166 20.17 44.82 -4.53
CA ARG A 166 20.09 46.22 -4.07
C ARG A 166 18.68 46.78 -4.10
N THR A 167 17.71 46.00 -4.59
CA THR A 167 16.32 46.42 -4.72
C THR A 167 15.54 45.92 -3.52
N GLU A 168 15.07 46.84 -2.68
CA GLU A 168 14.26 46.50 -1.51
C GLU A 168 12.95 45.84 -1.92
N LEU A 169 12.60 44.72 -1.27
CA LEU A 169 11.36 44.01 -1.56
C LEU A 169 10.12 44.85 -1.20
N GLY A 170 10.26 45.81 -0.27
CA GLY A 170 9.20 46.73 0.13
C GLY A 170 8.59 47.53 -1.01
N LEU A 171 9.33 47.74 -2.11
CA LEU A 171 8.80 48.38 -3.33
C LEU A 171 7.65 47.61 -3.98
N PHE A 172 7.45 46.35 -3.60
CA PHE A 172 6.43 45.45 -4.14
C PHE A 172 5.37 45.03 -3.10
N ASP A 173 5.34 45.62 -1.90
CA ASP A 173 4.39 45.24 -0.84
C ASP A 173 2.91 45.22 -1.31
N ASP A 174 2.56 46.13 -2.22
CA ASP A 174 1.20 46.23 -2.78
C ASP A 174 0.73 45.04 -3.62
N ILE A 175 1.65 44.13 -3.97
CA ILE A 175 1.38 42.92 -4.76
C ILE A 175 1.83 41.63 -4.04
N LEU A 176 2.27 41.74 -2.78
CA LEU A 176 2.79 40.62 -1.99
C LEU A 176 1.87 40.30 -0.80
N HIS A 177 1.79 39.01 -0.47
CA HIS A 177 1.24 38.58 0.81
C HIS A 177 2.34 38.54 1.86
N THR A 178 2.45 39.59 2.66
CA THR A 178 3.49 39.70 3.70
C THR A 178 3.06 39.02 4.99
N GLN A 179 3.99 38.29 5.62
CA GLN A 179 3.86 37.84 7.02
C GLN A 179 4.69 38.75 7.93
N GLU A 180 4.31 38.85 9.20
CA GLU A 180 5.11 39.55 10.21
C GLU A 180 6.55 39.01 10.21
N ASP A 181 7.54 39.91 10.30
CA ASP A 181 8.97 39.61 10.28
C ASP A 181 9.53 38.88 9.03
N SER A 182 8.73 38.61 8.00
CA SER A 182 9.18 37.90 6.79
C SER A 182 10.38 38.56 6.08
N LYS A 183 10.45 39.90 6.10
CA LYS A 183 11.54 40.68 5.51
C LYS A 183 12.87 40.56 6.25
N ILE A 184 12.88 40.02 7.48
CA ILE A 184 14.13 39.67 8.19
C ILE A 184 14.86 38.55 7.44
N PHE A 185 14.10 37.64 6.82
CA PHE A 185 14.63 36.48 6.11
C PHE A 185 14.75 36.74 4.61
N ARG A 186 13.88 37.59 4.04
CA ARG A 186 13.79 37.87 2.60
C ARG A 186 13.66 39.38 2.33
N PRO A 187 14.72 40.19 2.58
CA PRO A 187 14.65 41.64 2.49
C PRO A 187 14.59 42.20 1.05
N THR A 188 15.05 41.46 0.05
CA THR A 188 15.29 42.01 -1.31
C THR A 188 14.47 41.33 -2.40
N LEU A 189 14.40 41.99 -3.57
CA LEU A 189 13.83 41.39 -4.78
C LEU A 189 14.59 40.11 -5.18
N PHE A 190 15.90 40.06 -4.95
CA PHE A 190 16.73 38.87 -5.19
C PHE A 190 16.22 37.67 -4.40
N ASP A 191 15.92 37.85 -3.11
CA ASP A 191 15.42 36.79 -2.24
C ASP A 191 14.08 36.26 -2.74
N PHE A 192 13.15 37.16 -3.07
CA PHE A 192 11.82 36.79 -3.55
C PHE A 192 11.87 35.97 -4.85
N LEU A 193 12.63 36.43 -5.85
CA LEU A 193 12.71 35.78 -7.16
C LEU A 193 13.37 34.39 -7.04
N ASN A 194 14.46 34.29 -6.27
CA ASN A 194 15.15 33.01 -6.03
C ASN A 194 14.26 32.02 -5.26
N HIS A 195 13.54 32.45 -4.22
CA HIS A 195 12.65 31.55 -3.48
C HIS A 195 11.44 31.09 -4.29
N ASN A 196 10.90 31.94 -5.18
CA ASN A 196 9.87 31.53 -6.12
C ASN A 196 10.39 30.47 -7.10
N ALA A 197 11.60 30.66 -7.64
CA ALA A 197 12.23 29.67 -8.51
C ALA A 197 12.54 28.36 -7.76
N LEU A 198 13.02 28.43 -6.51
CA LEU A 198 13.26 27.26 -5.66
C LEU A 198 11.98 26.44 -5.43
N ALA A 199 10.81 27.06 -5.34
CA ALA A 199 9.55 26.34 -5.18
C ALA A 199 9.29 25.35 -6.33
N PHE A 200 9.70 25.69 -7.55
CA PHE A 200 9.68 24.80 -8.71
C PHE A 200 10.85 23.80 -8.69
N TYR A 201 12.09 24.29 -8.52
CA TYR A 201 13.29 23.46 -8.64
C TYR A 201 13.46 22.40 -7.55
N LYS A 202 12.82 22.57 -6.39
CA LYS A 202 12.82 21.55 -5.32
C LYS A 202 11.83 20.41 -5.54
N THR A 203 11.01 20.46 -6.59
CA THR A 203 9.98 19.44 -6.84
C THR A 203 10.56 18.12 -7.38
N PRO A 204 9.95 16.97 -7.08
CA PRO A 204 10.43 15.66 -7.54
C PRO A 204 10.00 15.31 -8.99
N GLU A 205 9.55 16.28 -9.80
CA GLU A 205 9.02 16.02 -11.15
C GLU A 205 10.09 15.59 -12.18
N ASN A 206 11.35 15.45 -11.77
CA ASN A 206 12.49 14.98 -12.58
C ASN A 206 12.44 13.48 -12.94
N GLN A 207 11.32 12.78 -12.71
CA GLN A 207 11.20 11.33 -12.83
C GLN A 207 10.68 10.84 -14.20
N ILE A 208 10.20 11.75 -15.08
CA ILE A 208 9.31 11.36 -16.19
C ILE A 208 10.06 11.07 -17.51
N THR A 209 11.20 11.71 -17.77
CA THR A 209 12.17 11.24 -18.77
C THR A 209 13.56 11.31 -18.15
N LYS A 210 14.13 10.17 -17.77
CA LYS A 210 15.44 10.12 -17.10
C LYS A 210 16.53 10.12 -18.17
N PRO A 211 17.27 11.24 -18.38
CA PRO A 211 18.37 11.24 -19.35
C PRO A 211 19.47 10.27 -18.89
N ALA A 212 20.23 9.72 -19.83
CA ALA A 212 21.37 8.82 -19.55
C ALA A 212 22.44 9.47 -18.62
N TYR A 213 22.49 10.81 -18.55
CA TYR A 213 23.40 11.59 -17.70
C TYR A 213 22.68 12.40 -16.62
N LYS A 214 21.64 11.83 -16.00
CA LYS A 214 20.90 12.46 -14.90
C LYS A 214 21.85 13.02 -13.84
N PHE A 215 21.65 14.28 -13.45
CA PHE A 215 22.34 14.85 -12.30
C PHE A 215 21.92 14.14 -11.00
N GLU A 216 22.90 13.72 -10.21
CA GLU A 216 22.69 13.10 -8.90
C GLU A 216 23.47 13.87 -7.83
N ILE A 217 22.87 14.04 -6.66
CA ILE A 217 23.52 14.63 -5.50
C ILE A 217 24.38 13.55 -4.82
N SER A 218 25.58 13.32 -5.37
CA SER A 218 26.50 12.27 -4.94
C SER A 218 27.72 12.77 -4.16
N ASP A 219 27.99 14.08 -4.16
CA ASP A 219 29.12 14.68 -3.41
C ASP A 219 28.71 15.03 -1.98
N GLU A 220 29.35 14.38 -1.00
CA GLU A 220 29.14 14.60 0.43
C GLU A 220 29.43 16.04 0.86
N LYS A 221 30.31 16.76 0.14
CA LYS A 221 30.64 18.16 0.42
C LYS A 221 29.45 19.09 0.27
N LEU A 222 28.37 18.67 -0.41
CA LEU A 222 27.14 19.48 -0.49
C LEU A 222 26.43 19.61 0.87
N LEU A 223 26.77 18.78 1.86
CA LEU A 223 26.36 18.92 3.26
C LEU A 223 27.37 19.67 4.14
N SER A 224 28.46 20.21 3.60
CA SER A 224 29.41 21.01 4.38
C SER A 224 28.77 22.28 4.95
N ASP A 225 29.49 23.01 5.81
CA ASP A 225 29.06 24.33 6.27
C ASP A 225 28.82 25.32 5.11
N ALA A 226 28.07 26.38 5.39
CA ALA A 226 27.64 27.39 4.44
C ALA A 226 28.80 28.04 3.69
N MET A 227 29.93 28.28 4.34
CA MET A 227 31.11 28.91 3.72
C MET A 227 31.72 27.97 2.68
N VAL A 228 31.97 26.72 3.05
CA VAL A 228 32.51 25.72 2.11
C VAL A 228 31.54 25.53 0.94
N PHE A 229 30.24 25.34 1.21
CA PHE A 229 29.22 25.14 0.17
C PHE A 229 29.14 26.32 -0.81
N SER A 230 29.29 27.55 -0.32
CA SER A 230 29.25 28.75 -1.16
C SER A 230 30.33 28.79 -2.24
N THR A 231 31.38 27.96 -2.14
CA THR A 231 32.54 27.95 -3.04
C THR A 231 32.70 26.68 -3.89
N ILE A 232 31.88 25.65 -3.67
CA ILE A 232 31.96 24.38 -4.41
C ILE A 232 31.50 24.57 -5.86
N THR A 233 32.22 24.00 -6.82
CA THR A 233 31.78 23.95 -8.22
C THR A 233 30.74 22.84 -8.41
N ILE A 234 29.54 23.18 -8.87
CA ILE A 234 28.44 22.24 -9.13
C ILE A 234 28.11 22.24 -10.63
N GLU A 235 28.58 21.21 -11.34
CA GLU A 235 28.44 21.07 -12.80
C GLU A 235 27.79 19.74 -13.19
N SER A 236 27.05 19.74 -14.29
CA SER A 236 26.44 18.55 -14.88
C SER A 236 26.28 18.71 -16.38
N LYS A 237 26.25 17.60 -17.12
CA LYS A 237 25.83 17.58 -18.54
C LYS A 237 24.33 17.81 -18.70
N ASP A 238 23.53 17.49 -17.68
CA ASP A 238 22.10 17.78 -17.61
C ASP A 238 21.88 19.16 -16.97
N SER A 239 21.99 20.22 -17.78
CA SER A 239 21.82 21.61 -17.34
C SER A 239 20.38 21.94 -16.94
N SER A 240 19.40 21.19 -17.46
CA SER A 240 17.97 21.30 -17.14
C SER A 240 17.57 20.67 -15.81
N SER A 241 18.49 19.96 -15.13
CA SER A 241 18.16 19.29 -13.87
C SER A 241 17.60 20.25 -12.82
N LEU A 242 16.41 19.93 -12.31
CA LEU A 242 15.78 20.73 -11.27
C LEU A 242 16.63 20.76 -10.00
N GLN A 243 17.21 19.63 -9.61
CA GLN A 243 18.06 19.52 -8.44
C GLN A 243 19.35 20.33 -8.58
N LEU A 244 19.95 20.35 -9.78
CA LEU A 244 21.14 21.17 -10.05
C LEU A 244 20.82 22.66 -9.88
N ASN A 245 19.73 23.11 -10.51
CA ASN A 245 19.32 24.51 -10.46
C ASN A 245 18.90 24.94 -9.05
N ALA A 246 18.28 24.07 -8.26
CA ALA A 246 18.02 24.31 -6.85
C ALA A 246 19.32 24.55 -6.05
N LEU A 247 20.35 23.71 -6.26
CA LEU A 247 21.64 23.87 -5.57
C LEU A 247 22.36 25.16 -5.96
N LYS A 248 22.31 25.55 -7.24
CA LYS A 248 22.86 26.83 -7.70
C LYS A 248 22.18 28.01 -7.05
N ILE A 249 20.85 28.00 -6.97
CA ILE A 249 20.12 29.07 -6.28
C ILE A 249 20.43 29.09 -4.78
N PHE A 250 20.51 27.93 -4.11
CA PHE A 250 20.95 27.88 -2.72
C PHE A 250 22.36 28.46 -2.56
N GLN A 251 23.27 28.19 -3.49
CA GLN A 251 24.62 28.74 -3.48
C GLN A 251 24.61 30.27 -3.65
N ASP A 252 23.85 30.80 -4.61
CA ASP A 252 23.74 32.24 -4.87
C ASP A 252 23.15 32.99 -3.67
N LEU A 253 22.08 32.46 -3.07
CA LEU A 253 21.48 32.99 -1.85
C LEU A 253 22.45 32.92 -0.66
N THR A 254 23.19 31.82 -0.51
CA THR A 254 24.20 31.66 0.54
C THR A 254 25.32 32.69 0.38
N GLN A 255 25.85 32.88 -0.83
CA GLN A 255 26.90 33.87 -1.12
C GLN A 255 26.44 35.32 -0.85
N PHE A 256 25.17 35.61 -1.10
CA PHE A 256 24.57 36.91 -0.80
C PHE A 256 24.53 37.16 0.71
N HIS A 257 23.89 36.26 1.47
CA HIS A 257 23.65 36.47 2.90
C HIS A 257 24.86 36.19 3.82
N ILE A 258 25.93 35.55 3.34
CA ILE A 258 27.21 35.47 4.07
C ILE A 258 27.74 36.87 4.44
N ARG A 259 27.40 37.88 3.64
CA ARG A 259 27.88 39.27 3.81
C ARG A 259 26.98 40.10 4.72
N ASP A 260 25.85 39.56 5.16
CA ASP A 260 24.89 40.29 5.99
C ASP A 260 25.42 40.49 7.41
N GLY A 261 25.08 41.63 8.01
CA GLY A 261 25.38 41.87 9.43
C GLY A 261 24.58 40.97 10.38
N SER A 262 23.49 40.37 9.91
CA SER A 262 22.63 39.46 10.67
C SER A 262 22.63 38.08 10.01
N PRO A 263 22.95 37.00 10.75
CA PRO A 263 22.99 35.64 10.19
C PRO A 263 21.60 35.01 9.98
N LYS A 264 20.50 35.75 10.17
CA LYS A 264 19.13 35.19 10.18
C LYS A 264 18.69 34.64 8.82
N ALA A 265 18.84 35.41 7.75
CA ALA A 265 18.51 34.96 6.40
C ALA A 265 19.41 33.79 5.97
N LEU A 266 20.72 33.91 6.22
CA LEU A 266 21.70 32.86 5.94
C LEU A 266 21.34 31.53 6.61
N ALA A 267 21.04 31.55 7.91
CA ALA A 267 20.74 30.34 8.67
C ALA A 267 19.48 29.63 8.15
N ASP A 268 18.43 30.40 7.81
CA ASP A 268 17.18 29.83 7.28
C ASP A 268 17.39 29.15 5.92
N ILE A 269 18.12 29.81 5.00
CA ILE A 269 18.48 29.25 3.69
C ILE A 269 19.39 28.03 3.84
N ASN A 270 20.34 28.10 4.77
CA ASN A 270 21.31 27.03 4.98
C ASN A 270 20.66 25.76 5.54
N ILE A 271 19.74 25.90 6.49
CA ILE A 271 18.93 24.80 7.00
C ILE A 271 18.10 24.19 5.87
N GLU A 272 17.42 25.03 5.07
CA GLU A 272 16.61 24.58 3.94
C GLU A 272 17.45 23.79 2.92
N ARG A 273 18.65 24.29 2.58
CA ARG A 273 19.63 23.61 1.72
C ARG A 273 20.02 22.25 2.30
N LEU A 274 20.44 22.19 3.56
CA LEU A 274 20.90 20.95 4.19
C LEU A 274 19.82 19.86 4.17
N LEU A 275 18.57 20.25 4.48
CA LEU A 275 17.42 19.34 4.40
C LEU A 275 17.12 18.91 2.96
N PHE A 276 17.21 19.83 1.99
CA PHE A 276 17.04 19.53 0.57
C PHE A 276 18.10 18.54 0.05
N VAL A 277 19.37 18.76 0.37
CA VAL A 277 20.47 17.86 0.02
C VAL A 277 20.24 16.49 0.63
N LYS A 278 19.90 16.39 1.92
CA LYS A 278 19.59 15.10 2.56
C LYS A 278 18.43 14.37 1.90
N GLN A 279 17.38 15.08 1.51
CA GLN A 279 16.22 14.48 0.85
C GLN A 279 16.59 13.87 -0.51
N ASN A 280 17.50 14.51 -1.25
CA ASN A 280 17.81 14.18 -2.64
C ASN A 280 19.17 13.47 -2.84
N ALA A 281 19.99 13.33 -1.80
CA ALA A 281 21.31 12.70 -1.86
C ALA A 281 21.25 11.19 -2.14
N THR A 282 22.16 10.73 -2.99
CA THR A 282 22.34 9.32 -3.39
C THR A 282 23.47 8.61 -2.64
N PHE A 283 24.34 9.36 -1.94
CA PHE A 283 25.40 8.78 -1.11
C PHE A 283 24.88 8.19 0.20
N THR A 284 25.62 7.19 0.72
CA THR A 284 25.33 6.53 2.00
C THR A 284 25.63 7.44 3.20
N ASN A 285 25.06 7.16 4.37
CA ASN A 285 25.32 7.91 5.63
C ASN A 285 24.86 9.37 5.68
N LYS A 286 24.02 9.82 4.74
CA LYS A 286 23.50 11.19 4.67
C LYS A 286 22.86 11.73 5.95
N ASP A 287 22.16 10.89 6.72
CA ASP A 287 21.57 11.31 8.00
C ASP A 287 22.64 11.66 9.05
N LYS A 288 23.75 10.93 9.07
CA LYS A 288 24.88 11.19 9.95
C LYS A 288 25.59 12.48 9.55
N LEU A 289 25.87 12.65 8.25
CA LEU A 289 26.53 13.85 7.72
C LEU A 289 25.68 15.10 7.93
N LEU A 290 24.36 15.03 7.74
CA LEU A 290 23.44 16.13 8.04
C LEU A 290 23.52 16.52 9.53
N LEU A 291 23.49 15.54 10.43
CA LEU A 291 23.56 15.79 11.86
C LEU A 291 24.89 16.42 12.27
N GLU A 292 26.00 15.99 11.66
CA GLU A 292 27.32 16.59 11.86
C GLU A 292 27.37 18.03 11.33
N ALA A 293 26.83 18.29 10.14
CA ALA A 293 26.75 19.63 9.55
C ALA A 293 25.94 20.60 10.43
N LEU A 294 24.76 20.20 10.89
CA LEU A 294 23.92 21.02 11.77
C LEU A 294 24.62 21.31 13.10
N LYS A 295 25.39 20.36 13.65
CA LYS A 295 26.20 20.58 14.87
C LYS A 295 27.32 21.59 14.62
N VAL A 296 28.03 21.48 13.51
CA VAL A 296 29.09 22.43 13.15
C VAL A 296 28.52 23.85 13.02
N GLU A 297 27.43 24.02 12.27
CA GLU A 297 26.74 25.31 12.13
C GLU A 297 26.26 25.87 13.46
N ARG A 298 25.70 25.00 14.32
CA ARG A 298 25.29 25.36 15.68
C ARG A 298 26.46 25.89 16.52
N GLU A 299 27.64 25.27 16.46
CA GLU A 299 28.83 25.75 17.18
C GLU A 299 29.35 27.09 16.63
N LEU A 300 29.31 27.30 15.31
CA LEU A 300 29.75 28.54 14.67
C LEU A 300 28.97 29.77 15.16
N HIS A 301 27.70 29.60 15.51
CA HIS A 301 26.85 30.67 16.04
C HIS A 301 26.89 30.82 17.57
N GLY A 302 27.53 29.91 18.30
CA GLY A 302 27.75 30.01 19.75
C GLY A 302 26.48 30.26 20.58
N ASN A 303 26.44 31.37 21.33
CA ASN A 303 25.33 31.80 22.18
C ASN A 303 24.36 32.78 21.47
N ASN A 304 24.34 32.80 20.15
CA ASN A 304 23.38 33.61 19.38
C ASN A 304 22.02 32.88 19.29
N ASP A 305 20.90 33.62 19.23
CA ASP A 305 19.55 33.02 19.10
C ASP A 305 19.39 32.18 17.82
N ILE A 306 20.25 32.37 16.81
CA ILE A 306 20.34 31.52 15.62
C ILE A 306 20.76 30.08 15.91
N SER A 307 21.61 29.84 16.92
CA SER A 307 21.98 28.47 17.28
C SER A 307 20.75 27.64 17.67
N ALA A 308 19.68 28.29 18.15
CA ALA A 308 18.42 27.66 18.51
C ALA A 308 17.66 27.05 17.31
N LEU A 309 17.83 27.61 16.09
CA LEU A 309 17.20 27.05 14.88
C LEU A 309 17.86 25.74 14.48
N TYR A 310 19.20 25.69 14.48
CA TYR A 310 19.95 24.46 14.24
C TYR A 310 19.70 23.40 15.32
N ASP A 311 19.67 23.82 16.59
CA ASP A 311 19.32 22.95 17.71
C ASP A 311 17.91 22.34 17.56
N PHE A 312 16.94 23.13 17.09
CA PHE A 312 15.60 22.62 16.78
C PHE A 312 15.64 21.55 15.69
N GLU A 313 16.36 21.77 14.58
CA GLU A 313 16.44 20.77 13.51
C GLU A 313 17.16 19.49 13.97
N ILE A 314 18.19 19.61 14.81
CA ILE A 314 18.83 18.47 15.46
C ILE A 314 17.79 17.70 16.30
N ALA A 315 17.02 18.40 17.15
CA ALA A 315 15.98 17.78 17.97
C ALA A 315 14.88 17.13 17.11
N ASN A 316 14.51 17.74 15.99
CA ASN A 316 13.52 17.23 15.05
C ASN A 316 14.00 15.95 14.35
N ILE A 317 15.28 15.89 13.93
CA ILE A 317 15.89 14.67 13.39
C ILE A 317 15.91 13.56 14.43
N LEU A 318 16.29 13.86 15.67
CA LEU A 318 16.27 12.89 16.77
C LEU A 318 14.84 12.42 17.06
N HIS A 319 13.84 13.31 17.00
CA HIS A 319 12.44 12.95 17.09
C HIS A 319 12.02 11.97 15.98
N GLN A 320 12.35 12.27 14.71
CA GLN A 320 12.08 11.39 13.57
C GLN A 320 12.76 10.02 13.71
N GLN A 321 14.03 10.00 14.14
CA GLN A 321 14.75 8.75 14.43
C GLN A 321 14.04 7.97 15.54
N GLY A 322 13.68 8.63 16.64
CA GLY A 322 12.95 8.04 17.76
C GLY A 322 11.60 7.44 17.37
N GLN A 323 10.89 8.02 16.39
CA GLN A 323 9.64 7.48 15.85
C GLN A 323 9.81 6.15 15.09
N THR A 324 11.03 5.81 14.67
CA THR A 324 11.33 4.52 14.03
C THR A 324 11.55 3.38 15.03
N TYR A 325 11.50 3.68 16.34
CA TYR A 325 11.65 2.67 17.38
C TYR A 325 10.58 1.59 17.28
N ASN A 326 11.04 0.35 17.30
CA ASN A 326 10.22 -0.82 17.44
C ASN A 326 10.96 -1.82 18.32
N TYR A 327 10.37 -2.20 19.44
CA TYR A 327 11.02 -3.08 20.41
C TYR A 327 11.40 -4.47 19.87
N LYS A 328 10.77 -4.93 18.76
CA LYS A 328 11.12 -6.20 18.09
C LYS A 328 12.13 -6.01 16.96
N THR A 329 11.95 -4.99 16.13
CA THR A 329 12.68 -4.88 14.85
C THR A 329 13.71 -3.76 14.78
N ASN A 330 13.64 -2.75 15.65
CA ASN A 330 14.53 -1.59 15.60
C ASN A 330 14.67 -0.93 16.99
N VAL A 331 15.59 -1.43 17.81
CA VAL A 331 15.76 -1.01 19.22
C VAL A 331 16.70 0.19 19.37
N GLU A 332 17.65 0.37 18.46
CA GLU A 332 18.67 1.42 18.49
C GLU A 332 18.14 2.85 18.76
N PRO A 333 17.07 3.34 18.12
CA PRO A 333 16.64 4.74 18.28
C PRO A 333 15.85 5.01 19.57
N ARG A 334 15.73 4.04 20.48
CA ARG A 334 14.90 4.10 21.69
C ARG A 334 15.01 5.42 22.45
N TRP A 335 16.23 5.88 22.71
CA TRP A 335 16.52 7.06 23.54
C TRP A 335 16.48 8.40 22.79
N LYS A 336 16.25 8.39 21.47
CA LYS A 336 16.35 9.60 20.65
C LYS A 336 15.30 10.66 20.97
N LEU A 337 14.11 10.24 21.43
CA LEU A 337 13.08 11.17 21.89
C LEU A 337 13.48 11.92 23.17
N LYS A 338 14.20 11.24 24.08
CA LYS A 338 14.75 11.87 25.28
C LYS A 338 15.85 12.87 24.93
N GLU A 339 16.78 12.49 24.05
CA GLU A 339 17.81 13.40 23.53
C GLU A 339 17.19 14.65 22.89
N ALA A 340 16.11 14.50 22.10
CA ALA A 340 15.38 15.62 21.51
C ALA A 340 14.78 16.55 22.57
N ILE A 341 14.16 15.99 23.63
CA ILE A 341 13.62 16.78 24.75
C ILE A 341 14.71 17.53 25.49
N ASP A 342 15.86 16.92 25.74
CA ASP A 342 16.98 17.57 26.43
C ASP A 342 17.47 18.81 25.65
N ILE A 343 17.55 18.70 24.31
CA ILE A 343 17.86 19.85 23.44
C ILE A 343 16.75 20.90 23.51
N CYS A 344 15.49 20.51 23.37
CA CYS A 344 14.37 21.45 23.47
C CYS A 344 14.35 22.21 24.80
N ASN A 345 14.57 21.51 25.92
CA ASN A 345 14.62 22.11 27.25
C ASN A 345 15.76 23.13 27.36
N ARG A 346 16.96 22.79 26.85
CA ARG A 346 18.09 23.71 26.79
C ARG A 346 17.74 24.96 25.97
N VAL A 347 17.24 24.79 24.74
CA VAL A 347 16.88 25.93 23.88
C VAL A 347 15.84 26.85 24.52
N ILE A 348 14.78 26.27 25.11
CA ILE A 348 13.71 27.03 25.78
C ILE A 348 14.26 27.85 26.97
N SER A 349 15.23 27.29 27.70
CA SER A 349 15.84 27.96 28.84
C SER A 349 16.83 29.07 28.44
N PHE A 350 17.64 28.85 27.41
CA PHE A 350 18.69 29.79 27.00
C PHE A 350 18.19 30.88 26.05
N PHE A 351 17.18 30.59 25.22
CA PHE A 351 16.67 31.49 24.17
C PHE A 351 15.13 31.60 24.15
N PRO A 352 14.47 31.95 25.27
CA PRO A 352 13.02 31.78 25.47
C PRO A 352 12.11 32.47 24.43
N GLU A 353 12.57 33.60 23.88
CA GLU A 353 11.86 34.44 22.89
C GLU A 353 12.24 34.11 21.43
N SER A 354 13.21 33.22 21.20
CA SER A 354 13.62 32.85 19.84
C SER A 354 12.58 32.00 19.12
N ILE A 355 12.57 32.07 17.79
CA ILE A 355 11.77 31.17 16.94
C ILE A 355 12.11 29.70 17.23
N GLY A 356 13.40 29.39 17.43
CA GLY A 356 13.86 28.05 17.81
C GLY A 356 13.21 27.55 19.10
N ALA A 357 13.07 28.41 20.12
CA ALA A 357 12.37 28.05 21.36
C ALA A 357 10.87 27.86 21.17
N GLN A 358 10.20 28.67 20.34
CA GLN A 358 8.79 28.46 20.01
C GLN A 358 8.58 27.10 19.33
N LYS A 359 9.42 26.76 18.33
CA LYS A 359 9.41 25.45 17.67
C LYS A 359 9.71 24.31 18.66
N CYS A 360 10.69 24.47 19.54
CA CYS A 360 11.02 23.49 20.59
C CYS A 360 9.88 23.29 21.60
N LYS A 361 9.12 24.32 21.98
CA LYS A 361 7.93 24.19 22.85
C LYS A 361 6.88 23.28 22.21
N VAL A 362 6.63 23.45 20.91
CA VAL A 362 5.69 22.61 20.14
C VAL A 362 6.18 21.17 20.04
N LEU A 363 7.46 20.97 19.69
CA LEU A 363 8.04 19.63 19.59
C LEU A 363 8.04 18.91 20.94
N LYS A 364 8.45 19.58 22.03
CA LYS A 364 8.41 19.04 23.39
C LYS A 364 6.99 18.59 23.78
N ASN A 365 5.99 19.46 23.59
CA ASN A 365 4.59 19.11 23.88
C ASN A 365 4.13 17.87 23.08
N THR A 366 4.58 17.74 21.83
CA THR A 366 4.29 16.57 20.99
C THR A 366 4.90 15.29 21.56
N ILE A 367 6.17 15.33 21.98
CA ILE A 367 6.87 14.17 22.54
C ILE A 367 6.32 13.78 23.92
N GLU A 368 5.99 14.76 24.77
CA GLU A 368 5.48 14.54 26.13
C GLU A 368 4.00 14.12 26.17
N THR A 369 3.27 14.24 25.06
CA THR A 369 1.85 13.89 24.98
C THR A 369 1.60 12.48 25.50
N LYS A 370 0.75 12.38 26.52
CA LYS A 370 0.35 11.14 27.15
C LYS A 370 -0.72 10.43 26.32
N THR A 371 -0.53 9.14 26.07
CA THR A 371 -1.51 8.30 25.35
C THR A 371 -1.82 7.05 26.14
N LEU A 372 -3.09 6.69 26.24
CA LEU A 372 -3.55 5.50 26.95
C LEU A 372 -4.64 4.80 26.14
N SER A 373 -4.55 3.49 25.99
CA SER A 373 -5.60 2.65 25.39
C SER A 373 -5.65 1.27 26.05
N ILE A 374 -6.83 0.67 26.03
CA ILE A 374 -7.09 -0.69 26.51
C ILE A 374 -7.63 -1.50 25.35
N ARG A 375 -7.14 -2.73 25.23
CA ARG A 375 -7.70 -3.77 24.36
C ARG A 375 -7.96 -5.03 25.19
N ASN A 376 -9.09 -5.67 24.97
CA ASN A 376 -9.55 -6.85 25.70
C ASN A 376 -10.24 -7.83 24.76
N GLU A 377 -10.42 -9.07 25.20
CA GLU A 377 -11.33 -10.01 24.55
C GLU A 377 -12.78 -9.63 24.86
N ASP A 378 -13.69 -9.81 23.90
CA ASP A 378 -15.10 -9.48 24.11
C ASP A 378 -15.78 -10.41 25.11
N ASN A 379 -15.35 -11.68 25.17
CA ASN A 379 -15.92 -12.70 26.03
C ASN A 379 -14.81 -13.39 26.82
N VAL A 380 -14.98 -13.50 28.14
CA VAL A 380 -14.04 -14.19 29.05
C VAL A 380 -14.76 -15.21 29.93
N PRO A 381 -14.10 -16.30 30.38
CA PRO A 381 -14.74 -17.32 31.22
C PRO A 381 -15.19 -16.80 32.58
N ILE A 382 -16.24 -17.42 33.12
CA ILE A 382 -16.79 -17.05 34.44
C ILE A 382 -15.83 -17.50 35.55
N ASN A 383 -15.66 -16.63 36.56
CA ASN A 383 -14.85 -16.88 37.76
C ASN A 383 -13.39 -17.27 37.49
N GLN A 384 -12.87 -16.93 36.31
CA GLN A 384 -11.45 -17.04 35.98
C GLN A 384 -10.83 -15.65 35.84
N VAL A 385 -9.52 -15.55 36.08
CA VAL A 385 -8.79 -14.32 35.80
C VAL A 385 -8.76 -14.06 34.29
N ALA A 386 -8.83 -12.80 33.90
CA ALA A 386 -8.65 -12.37 32.53
C ALA A 386 -7.48 -11.38 32.46
N LYS A 387 -7.18 -10.86 31.27
CA LYS A 387 -6.21 -9.78 31.11
C LYS A 387 -6.65 -8.79 30.05
N VAL A 388 -6.08 -7.60 30.12
CA VAL A 388 -6.21 -6.57 29.09
C VAL A 388 -4.83 -6.10 28.67
N LEU A 389 -4.69 -5.80 27.37
CA LEU A 389 -3.52 -5.10 26.84
C LEU A 389 -3.70 -3.61 27.10
N VAL A 390 -2.71 -3.00 27.75
CA VAL A 390 -2.63 -1.57 27.99
C VAL A 390 -1.50 -1.03 27.12
N ASN A 391 -1.82 -0.14 26.18
CA ASN A 391 -0.79 0.65 25.50
C ASN A 391 -0.74 2.03 26.14
N TYR A 392 0.45 2.45 26.56
CA TYR A 392 0.67 3.66 27.33
C TYR A 392 1.94 4.38 26.91
N LYS A 393 1.97 5.70 27.14
CA LYS A 393 3.15 6.55 26.95
C LYS A 393 3.22 7.59 28.06
N ASN A 394 4.36 7.68 28.75
CA ASN A 394 4.60 8.62 29.84
C ASN A 394 3.66 8.42 31.06
N PHE A 395 3.46 7.18 31.49
CA PHE A 395 2.68 6.81 32.69
C PHE A 395 3.50 5.87 33.58
N ASP A 396 3.53 6.16 34.89
CA ASP A 396 4.19 5.31 35.90
C ASP A 396 3.20 4.40 36.64
N GLN A 397 1.91 4.72 36.57
CA GLN A 397 0.85 4.00 37.30
C GLN A 397 -0.51 4.22 36.63
N LEU A 398 -1.38 3.20 36.74
CA LEU A 398 -2.80 3.31 36.42
C LEU A 398 -3.66 2.79 37.58
N HIS A 399 -4.83 3.40 37.74
CA HIS A 399 -5.90 2.93 38.61
C HIS A 399 -7.01 2.32 37.77
N PHE A 400 -7.44 1.12 38.13
CA PHE A 400 -8.49 0.39 37.45
C PHE A 400 -9.75 0.32 38.30
N LYS A 401 -10.90 0.44 37.64
CA LYS A 401 -12.23 0.21 38.20
C LYS A 401 -13.03 -0.70 37.29
N VAL A 402 -13.86 -1.54 37.89
CA VAL A 402 -14.75 -2.46 37.17
C VAL A 402 -16.19 -2.14 37.52
N PHE A 403 -16.97 -1.78 36.50
CA PHE A 403 -18.38 -1.42 36.65
C PHE A 403 -19.26 -2.49 36.02
N PRO A 404 -20.16 -3.15 36.77
CA PRO A 404 -21.16 -4.03 36.19
C PRO A 404 -22.14 -3.19 35.35
N LEU A 405 -22.51 -3.72 34.19
CA LEU A 405 -23.45 -3.09 33.27
C LEU A 405 -24.63 -4.02 32.99
N THR A 406 -25.81 -3.44 32.89
CA THR A 406 -26.93 -4.07 32.18
C THR A 406 -26.71 -3.96 30.66
N GLN A 407 -27.32 -4.87 29.88
CA GLN A 407 -27.26 -4.81 28.42
C GLN A 407 -27.68 -3.43 27.87
N ASN A 408 -28.75 -2.85 28.42
CA ASN A 408 -29.21 -1.51 28.02
C ASN A 408 -28.19 -0.41 28.33
N GLN A 409 -27.48 -0.49 29.46
CA GLN A 409 -26.42 0.45 29.80
C GLN A 409 -25.22 0.31 28.85
N LEU A 410 -24.81 -0.92 28.52
CA LEU A 410 -23.74 -1.19 27.56
C LEU A 410 -24.07 -0.59 26.18
N GLU A 411 -25.25 -0.87 25.66
CA GLU A 411 -25.71 -0.33 24.38
C GLU A 411 -25.80 1.19 24.36
N ARG A 412 -26.23 1.80 25.47
CA ARG A 412 -26.27 3.25 25.62
C ARG A 412 -24.86 3.81 25.58
N PHE A 413 -23.94 3.22 26.33
CA PHE A 413 -22.54 3.65 26.41
C PHE A 413 -21.83 3.56 25.06
N GLN A 414 -22.02 2.47 24.31
CA GLN A 414 -21.42 2.26 22.97
C GLN A 414 -21.86 3.31 21.93
N LYS A 415 -22.96 4.03 22.15
CA LYS A 415 -23.45 5.11 21.26
C LYS A 415 -22.89 6.49 21.62
N ILE A 416 -22.15 6.62 22.72
CA ILE A 416 -21.59 7.90 23.17
C ILE A 416 -20.20 8.08 22.56
N TYR A 417 -20.06 9.08 21.67
CA TYR A 417 -18.79 9.39 21.00
C TYR A 417 -17.96 10.46 21.72
N ARG A 418 -18.60 11.40 22.41
CA ARG A 418 -17.93 12.52 23.07
C ARG A 418 -17.32 12.10 24.41
N LYS A 419 -16.03 12.38 24.61
CA LYS A 419 -15.29 11.98 25.82
C LYS A 419 -15.94 12.50 27.11
N GLU A 420 -16.44 13.73 27.10
CA GLU A 420 -17.07 14.34 28.29
C GLU A 420 -18.35 13.61 28.68
N GLU A 421 -19.11 13.12 27.70
CA GLU A 421 -20.35 12.37 27.92
C GLU A 421 -20.06 10.93 28.38
N GLN A 422 -18.99 10.31 27.86
CA GLN A 422 -18.54 8.99 28.31
C GLN A 422 -18.16 9.03 29.79
N ILE A 423 -17.37 10.02 30.20
CA ILE A 423 -16.98 10.21 31.60
C ILE A 423 -18.20 10.45 32.50
N LYS A 424 -19.13 11.32 32.08
CA LYS A 424 -20.38 11.54 32.84
C LYS A 424 -21.20 10.27 33.00
N PHE A 425 -21.24 9.41 31.99
CA PHE A 425 -21.90 8.12 32.08
C PHE A 425 -21.22 7.21 33.11
N ILE A 426 -19.90 7.08 33.03
CA ILE A 426 -19.09 6.21 33.91
C ILE A 426 -19.18 6.65 35.37
N ASN A 427 -19.19 7.96 35.63
CA ASN A 427 -19.29 8.52 36.99
C ASN A 427 -20.60 8.22 37.71
N ASN A 428 -21.65 7.82 36.98
CA ASN A 428 -22.93 7.43 37.55
C ASN A 428 -23.04 5.91 37.80
N LEU A 429 -21.94 5.16 37.65
CA LEU A 429 -21.88 3.72 37.89
C LEU A 429 -21.18 3.40 39.21
N ASP A 430 -21.62 2.33 39.87
CA ASP A 430 -20.99 1.83 41.09
C ASP A 430 -19.90 0.80 40.76
N ALA A 431 -18.67 1.05 41.23
CA ALA A 431 -17.55 0.13 41.02
C ALA A 431 -17.67 -1.10 41.94
N THR A 432 -17.39 -2.29 41.41
CA THR A 432 -17.40 -3.55 42.17
C THR A 432 -16.00 -4.03 42.56
N LYS A 433 -14.99 -3.62 41.79
CA LYS A 433 -13.57 -3.89 42.05
C LYS A 433 -12.77 -2.63 41.72
N GLU A 434 -11.75 -2.35 42.53
CA GLU A 434 -10.77 -1.29 42.28
C GLU A 434 -9.37 -1.81 42.64
N TRP A 435 -8.38 -1.51 41.80
CA TRP A 435 -6.97 -1.78 42.12
C TRP A 435 -6.06 -0.79 41.39
N SER A 436 -4.77 -0.83 41.71
CA SER A 436 -3.74 -0.04 41.01
C SER A 436 -2.68 -0.96 40.44
N SER A 437 -2.09 -0.57 39.32
CA SER A 437 -0.96 -1.27 38.73
C SER A 437 0.16 -0.28 38.45
N ILE A 438 1.37 -0.62 38.89
CA ILE A 438 2.59 0.13 38.59
C ILE A 438 3.00 -0.25 37.17
N LEU A 439 3.29 0.76 36.34
CA LEU A 439 3.74 0.60 34.98
C LEU A 439 5.25 0.84 34.91
N LYS A 440 5.92 0.09 34.03
CA LYS A 440 7.34 0.30 33.78
C LYS A 440 7.50 1.49 32.82
N ASN A 441 8.03 2.60 33.32
CA ASN A 441 8.33 3.77 32.51
C ASN A 441 9.82 4.08 32.62
N GLU A 442 10.56 3.91 31.52
CA GLU A 442 12.00 4.22 31.50
C GLU A 442 12.28 5.68 31.10
N HIS A 443 11.23 6.49 30.94
CA HIS A 443 11.32 7.90 30.52
C HIS A 443 12.09 8.08 29.20
N ASP A 444 11.93 7.12 28.28
CA ASP A 444 12.41 7.18 26.90
C ASP A 444 11.39 7.86 25.95
N TYR A 445 10.22 8.23 26.48
CA TYR A 445 9.10 8.85 25.78
C TYR A 445 8.51 8.01 24.64
N GLN A 446 8.82 6.71 24.61
CA GLN A 446 8.27 5.77 23.65
C GLN A 446 6.88 5.29 24.10
N ALA A 447 6.11 4.79 23.13
CA ALA A 447 4.89 4.07 23.43
C ALA A 447 5.25 2.63 23.81
N HIS A 448 4.78 2.19 24.97
CA HIS A 448 4.97 0.86 25.50
C HIS A 448 3.64 0.15 25.68
N SER A 449 3.71 -1.15 25.85
CA SER A 449 2.57 -2.02 26.08
C SER A 449 2.84 -2.92 27.29
N THR A 450 1.78 -3.24 28.01
CA THR A 450 1.81 -4.23 29.09
C THR A 450 0.48 -4.95 29.18
N GLU A 451 0.47 -6.10 29.83
CA GLU A 451 -0.75 -6.84 30.11
C GLU A 451 -1.12 -6.71 31.58
N ILE A 452 -2.33 -6.28 31.88
CA ILE A 452 -2.81 -6.14 33.26
C ILE A 452 -3.86 -7.20 33.53
N VAL A 453 -3.68 -7.94 34.63
CA VAL A 453 -4.63 -8.97 35.08
C VAL A 453 -5.92 -8.31 35.59
N ILE A 454 -7.04 -8.82 35.12
CA ILE A 454 -8.37 -8.49 35.61
C ILE A 454 -8.78 -9.58 36.62
N PRO A 455 -9.22 -9.20 37.84
CA PRO A 455 -9.71 -10.17 38.82
C PRO A 455 -10.84 -11.03 38.27
N ALA A 456 -11.02 -12.23 38.83
CA ALA A 456 -12.15 -13.08 38.48
C ALA A 456 -13.49 -12.38 38.71
N LEU A 457 -14.38 -12.48 37.72
CA LEU A 457 -15.70 -11.86 37.72
C LEU A 457 -16.79 -12.92 37.56
N SER A 458 -17.96 -12.66 38.14
CA SER A 458 -19.16 -13.46 37.93
C SER A 458 -19.76 -13.21 36.54
N ASN A 459 -20.74 -14.03 36.14
CA ASN A 459 -21.44 -13.84 34.88
C ASN A 459 -22.10 -12.46 34.75
N GLY A 460 -21.90 -11.77 33.61
CA GLY A 460 -22.49 -10.46 33.33
C GLY A 460 -21.67 -9.61 32.34
N HIS A 461 -22.08 -8.37 32.12
CA HIS A 461 -21.30 -7.39 31.38
C HIS A 461 -20.56 -6.45 32.33
N TYR A 462 -19.33 -6.10 31.98
CA TYR A 462 -18.51 -5.21 32.78
C TYR A 462 -17.78 -4.20 31.90
N LEU A 463 -17.62 -2.98 32.43
CA LEU A 463 -16.74 -1.97 31.90
C LEU A 463 -15.48 -1.91 32.75
N ILE A 464 -14.34 -2.23 32.14
CA ILE A 464 -13.01 -2.02 32.70
C ILE A 464 -12.62 -0.58 32.38
N PHE A 465 -12.30 0.22 33.39
CA PHE A 465 -11.98 1.63 33.25
C PHE A 465 -10.63 1.92 33.90
N ALA A 466 -9.73 2.61 33.20
CA ALA A 466 -8.41 2.98 33.69
C ALA A 466 -8.18 4.50 33.64
N THR A 467 -7.60 5.03 34.71
CA THR A 467 -7.22 6.46 34.84
C THR A 467 -5.84 6.63 35.47
N LEU A 468 -5.25 7.81 35.30
CA LEU A 468 -3.96 8.16 35.90
C LEU A 468 -4.02 8.31 37.42
N LYS A 469 -5.06 9.01 37.92
CA LYS A 469 -5.31 9.19 39.36
C LYS A 469 -6.75 8.78 39.65
N LYS A 470 -7.01 8.44 40.92
CA LYS A 470 -8.36 8.06 41.38
C LYS A 470 -9.45 9.06 40.98
N ASN A 471 -9.10 10.35 40.84
CA ASN A 471 -10.02 11.45 40.51
C ASN A 471 -9.63 12.28 39.26
N ASP A 472 -8.63 11.87 38.47
CA ASP A 472 -8.24 12.57 37.24
C ASP A 472 -8.78 11.82 36.02
N GLN A 473 -9.76 12.44 35.35
CA GLN A 473 -10.49 11.85 34.22
C GLN A 473 -10.16 12.52 32.88
N ASN A 474 -9.13 13.38 32.85
CA ASN A 474 -8.71 14.04 31.62
C ASN A 474 -8.05 13.06 30.64
N THR A 475 -7.42 11.99 31.15
CA THR A 475 -6.85 10.91 30.34
C THR A 475 -7.30 9.56 30.90
N PHE A 476 -8.10 8.85 30.12
CA PHE A 476 -8.70 7.59 30.51
C PHE A 476 -8.77 6.63 29.32
N ALA A 477 -8.90 5.35 29.63
CA ALA A 477 -9.25 4.31 28.66
C ALA A 477 -10.27 3.35 29.28
N PHE A 478 -11.01 2.65 28.43
CA PHE A 478 -11.95 1.64 28.88
C PHE A 478 -12.04 0.48 27.90
N GLY A 479 -12.53 -0.65 28.40
CA GLY A 479 -12.83 -1.85 27.62
C GLY A 479 -14.08 -2.52 28.19
N ALA A 480 -14.99 -2.97 27.32
CA ALA A 480 -16.19 -3.69 27.74
C ALA A 480 -15.98 -5.20 27.53
N ILE A 481 -16.34 -6.00 28.54
CA ILE A 481 -16.24 -7.46 28.51
C ILE A 481 -17.59 -8.09 28.87
N GLN A 482 -17.90 -9.24 28.26
CA GLN A 482 -18.93 -10.16 28.71
C GLN A 482 -18.27 -11.36 29.38
N VAL A 483 -18.65 -11.64 30.61
CA VAL A 483 -18.12 -12.77 31.39
C VAL A 483 -19.10 -13.94 31.23
N THR A 484 -18.75 -14.95 30.43
CA THR A 484 -19.62 -16.09 30.11
C THR A 484 -18.84 -17.34 29.69
N ASN A 485 -19.35 -18.51 30.10
CA ASN A 485 -18.90 -19.81 29.60
C ASN A 485 -19.63 -20.24 28.31
N PHE A 486 -20.62 -19.47 27.82
CA PHE A 486 -21.32 -19.78 26.57
C PHE A 486 -20.49 -19.33 25.36
N ALA A 487 -20.49 -20.16 24.32
CA ALA A 487 -20.16 -19.79 22.95
C ALA A 487 -21.31 -20.22 22.03
N LEU A 488 -21.54 -19.45 20.97
CA LEU A 488 -22.63 -19.65 20.03
C LEU A 488 -22.06 -19.83 18.62
N VAL A 489 -22.26 -21.01 18.04
CA VAL A 489 -21.88 -21.33 16.66
C VAL A 489 -23.13 -21.21 15.79
N GLU A 490 -23.07 -20.44 14.71
CA GLU A 490 -24.16 -20.30 13.72
C GLU A 490 -23.83 -21.09 12.46
N ARG A 491 -24.83 -21.82 11.95
CA ARG A 491 -24.77 -22.52 10.66
C ARG A 491 -26.04 -22.25 9.85
N LYS A 492 -25.91 -22.17 8.53
CA LYS A 492 -27.01 -21.82 7.61
C LYS A 492 -27.18 -22.93 6.57
N GLU A 493 -28.36 -23.54 6.51
CA GLU A 493 -28.66 -24.70 5.67
C GLU A 493 -30.11 -24.65 5.17
N ASN A 494 -30.35 -24.76 3.86
CA ASN A 494 -31.68 -24.92 3.24
C ASN A 494 -32.79 -24.04 3.84
N GLY A 495 -32.51 -22.75 4.02
CA GLY A 495 -33.49 -21.77 4.53
C GLY A 495 -33.73 -21.85 6.05
N GLN A 496 -32.96 -22.65 6.76
CA GLN A 496 -32.95 -22.78 8.21
C GLN A 496 -31.60 -22.31 8.76
N GLN A 497 -31.62 -21.78 9.98
CA GLN A 497 -30.40 -21.42 10.70
C GLN A 497 -30.34 -22.22 11.99
N THR A 498 -29.28 -23.00 12.12
CA THR A 498 -29.00 -23.79 13.30
C THR A 498 -27.99 -23.04 14.16
N TYR A 499 -28.30 -22.89 15.43
CA TYR A 499 -27.43 -22.28 16.41
C TYR A 499 -27.06 -23.34 17.44
N GLN A 500 -25.76 -23.56 17.66
CA GLN A 500 -25.27 -24.49 18.66
C GLN A 500 -24.66 -23.72 19.84
N VAL A 501 -25.16 -24.01 21.03
CA VAL A 501 -24.64 -23.51 22.30
C VAL A 501 -23.65 -24.52 22.85
N ILE A 502 -22.40 -24.10 22.99
CA ILE A 502 -21.31 -24.90 23.54
C ILE A 502 -20.62 -24.17 24.69
N ASN A 503 -19.90 -24.91 25.51
CA ASN A 503 -19.02 -24.35 26.52
C ASN A 503 -17.74 -23.85 25.84
N ARG A 504 -17.40 -22.59 26.08
CA ARG A 504 -16.25 -21.88 25.51
C ARG A 504 -14.89 -22.51 25.86
N ASN A 505 -14.81 -23.24 26.97
CA ASN A 505 -13.53 -23.73 27.48
C ASN A 505 -13.13 -25.10 26.92
N ASP A 506 -14.11 -25.93 26.55
CA ASP A 506 -13.88 -27.32 26.13
C ASP A 506 -14.68 -27.72 24.88
N GLY A 507 -15.53 -26.84 24.33
CA GLY A 507 -16.38 -27.11 23.17
C GLY A 507 -17.61 -27.99 23.47
N ARG A 508 -17.85 -28.36 24.74
CA ARG A 508 -18.91 -29.29 25.12
C ARG A 508 -20.29 -28.71 24.83
N PRO A 509 -21.19 -29.43 24.14
CA PRO A 509 -22.56 -28.97 23.94
C PRO A 509 -23.31 -28.75 25.26
N ILE A 510 -24.16 -27.72 25.29
CA ILE A 510 -24.95 -27.37 26.48
C ILE A 510 -26.43 -27.63 26.22
N PRO A 511 -26.97 -28.78 26.68
CA PRO A 511 -28.38 -29.12 26.49
C PRO A 511 -29.32 -28.40 27.47
N GLY A 512 -30.55 -28.19 27.03
CA GLY A 512 -31.61 -27.56 27.82
C GLY A 512 -31.36 -26.09 28.17
N ALA A 513 -30.50 -25.38 27.46
CA ALA A 513 -30.32 -23.93 27.56
C ALA A 513 -31.46 -23.20 26.84
N SER A 514 -31.93 -22.10 27.42
CA SER A 514 -32.96 -21.25 26.82
C SER A 514 -32.30 -20.21 25.90
N VAL A 515 -32.70 -20.16 24.64
CA VAL A 515 -32.12 -19.29 23.60
C VAL A 515 -33.23 -18.38 23.07
N ASN A 516 -33.19 -17.10 23.41
CA ASN A 516 -34.12 -16.08 22.95
C ASN A 516 -33.51 -15.29 21.78
N PHE A 517 -34.16 -15.36 20.62
CA PHE A 517 -33.85 -14.60 19.42
C PHE A 517 -34.73 -13.36 19.36
N LYS A 518 -34.13 -12.18 19.32
CA LYS A 518 -34.84 -10.90 19.26
C LYS A 518 -34.17 -9.93 18.31
N ASN A 519 -34.91 -9.33 17.36
CA ASN A 519 -34.33 -8.31 16.48
C ASN A 519 -34.73 -6.88 16.88
N LYS A 520 -33.89 -5.91 16.52
CA LYS A 520 -34.20 -4.48 16.64
C LYS A 520 -34.84 -3.98 15.35
N ARG A 521 -36.03 -3.38 15.45
CA ARG A 521 -36.78 -2.85 14.29
C ARG A 521 -35.95 -1.82 13.53
N GLN A 522 -35.69 -2.06 12.24
CA GLN A 522 -35.14 -1.03 11.36
C GLN A 522 -36.25 -0.06 10.92
N ARG A 523 -35.98 1.25 10.94
CA ARG A 523 -36.95 2.30 10.56
C ARG A 523 -37.31 2.33 9.07
N HIS A 524 -36.50 1.71 8.20
CA HIS A 524 -36.62 1.80 6.73
C HIS A 524 -36.62 0.44 6.00
N GLY A 525 -36.81 -0.69 6.69
CA GLY A 525 -36.78 -2.04 6.09
C GLY A 525 -38.11 -2.80 6.18
N ASN A 526 -38.29 -3.80 5.30
CA ASN A 526 -39.42 -4.75 5.31
C ASN A 526 -39.31 -5.83 6.42
N ASP A 527 -38.38 -5.69 7.37
CA ASP A 527 -38.12 -6.70 8.40
C ASP A 527 -39.26 -6.78 9.42
N LYS A 528 -39.73 -8.01 9.67
CA LYS A 528 -40.74 -8.28 10.72
C LYS A 528 -40.09 -8.35 12.10
N ASN A 529 -40.88 -8.17 13.15
CA ASN A 529 -40.42 -8.38 14.52
C ASN A 529 -40.19 -9.88 14.78
N LEU A 530 -39.04 -10.20 15.37
CA LEU A 530 -38.65 -11.50 15.89
C LEU A 530 -38.50 -11.38 17.40
N ASN A 531 -39.19 -12.25 18.12
CA ASN A 531 -38.98 -12.51 19.54
C ASN A 531 -39.40 -13.95 19.81
N LYS A 532 -38.45 -14.89 19.78
CA LYS A 532 -38.72 -16.32 19.87
C LYS A 532 -37.73 -16.98 20.81
N THR A 533 -38.23 -17.73 21.78
CA THR A 533 -37.41 -18.53 22.68
C THR A 533 -37.48 -19.99 22.28
N LEU A 534 -36.32 -20.63 22.17
CA LEU A 534 -36.14 -22.05 21.89
C LEU A 534 -35.28 -22.68 23.00
N THR A 535 -35.32 -24.01 23.11
CA THR A 535 -34.51 -24.75 24.08
C THR A 535 -33.57 -25.67 23.34
N THR A 536 -32.29 -25.69 23.73
CA THR A 536 -31.28 -26.54 23.09
C THR A 536 -31.55 -28.02 23.32
N ASP A 537 -31.32 -28.82 22.29
CA ASP A 537 -31.38 -30.28 22.36
C ASP A 537 -30.13 -30.90 23.01
N GLU A 538 -30.02 -32.23 23.01
CA GLU A 538 -28.87 -32.99 23.55
C GLU A 538 -27.53 -32.63 22.90
N LYS A 539 -27.53 -32.08 21.68
CA LYS A 539 -26.35 -31.61 20.96
C LYS A 539 -26.12 -30.11 21.14
N GLY A 540 -26.86 -29.46 22.04
CA GLY A 540 -26.77 -28.02 22.28
C GLY A 540 -27.38 -27.19 21.15
N GLN A 541 -28.15 -27.77 20.23
CA GLN A 541 -28.62 -27.09 19.02
C GLN A 541 -30.05 -26.55 19.18
N VAL A 542 -30.31 -25.40 18.55
CA VAL A 542 -31.65 -24.87 18.26
C VAL A 542 -31.76 -24.48 16.79
N VAL A 543 -32.91 -24.75 16.19
CA VAL A 543 -33.17 -24.39 14.79
C VAL A 543 -34.14 -23.22 14.73
N LEU A 544 -33.65 -22.07 14.28
CA LEU A 544 -34.49 -20.93 13.94
C LEU A 544 -35.06 -21.13 12.53
N LYS A 545 -36.37 -21.40 12.48
CA LYS A 545 -37.16 -21.39 11.23
C LYS A 545 -37.93 -20.08 11.16
N GLY A 546 -37.83 -19.38 10.03
CA GLY A 546 -38.51 -18.10 9.79
C GLY A 546 -39.14 -18.05 8.41
N SER A 547 -40.19 -17.25 8.24
CA SER A 547 -40.88 -17.00 6.96
C SER A 547 -40.60 -15.59 6.41
N SER A 548 -39.65 -14.88 7.00
CA SER A 548 -39.31 -13.49 6.70
C SER A 548 -37.84 -13.24 6.99
N ASN A 549 -37.29 -12.17 6.42
CA ASN A 549 -35.93 -11.76 6.72
C ASN A 549 -35.91 -11.03 8.07
N TYR A 550 -34.87 -11.29 8.85
CA TYR A 550 -34.60 -10.64 10.12
C TYR A 550 -33.13 -10.21 10.14
N SER A 551 -32.88 -8.91 10.17
CA SER A 551 -31.56 -8.33 10.45
C SER A 551 -31.40 -8.00 11.94
N ASN A 552 -30.16 -7.76 12.38
CA ASN A 552 -29.85 -7.30 13.74
C ASN A 552 -30.45 -8.20 14.83
N ILE A 553 -30.35 -9.52 14.67
CA ILE A 553 -30.80 -10.48 15.66
C ILE A 553 -29.79 -10.49 16.81
N GLU A 554 -30.32 -10.27 18.01
CA GLU A 554 -29.69 -10.49 19.29
C GLU A 554 -30.16 -11.84 19.84
N VAL A 555 -29.20 -12.68 20.23
CA VAL A 555 -29.41 -14.00 20.79
C VAL A 555 -29.02 -13.96 22.26
N THR A 556 -30.01 -14.09 23.14
CA THR A 556 -29.81 -14.19 24.57
C THR A 556 -29.88 -15.65 25.00
N ILE A 557 -28.81 -16.16 25.60
CA ILE A 557 -28.72 -17.52 26.14
C ILE A 557 -28.88 -17.45 27.65
N SER A 558 -29.67 -18.33 28.25
CA SER A 558 -29.76 -18.49 29.70
C SER A 558 -29.88 -19.95 30.16
N LYS A 559 -29.16 -20.28 31.24
CA LYS A 559 -29.19 -21.60 31.89
C LYS A 559 -28.72 -21.46 33.33
N ASN A 560 -29.42 -22.08 34.28
CA ASN A 560 -29.04 -22.14 35.70
C ASN A 560 -28.68 -20.78 36.35
N GLY A 561 -29.34 -19.69 35.92
CA GLY A 561 -29.09 -18.33 36.42
C GLY A 561 -28.00 -17.56 35.67
N GLU A 562 -27.21 -18.20 34.80
CA GLU A 562 -26.28 -17.54 33.90
C GLU A 562 -27.00 -16.98 32.66
N LYS A 563 -26.49 -15.88 32.12
CA LYS A 563 -26.99 -15.21 30.93
C LYS A 563 -25.84 -14.69 30.06
N ALA A 564 -25.98 -14.80 28.75
CA ALA A 564 -25.10 -14.14 27.79
C ALA A 564 -25.87 -13.62 26.60
N VAL A 565 -25.36 -12.57 25.97
CA VAL A 565 -25.94 -11.92 24.81
C VAL A 565 -24.92 -11.96 23.67
N PHE A 566 -25.37 -12.40 22.50
CA PHE A 566 -24.63 -12.40 21.25
C PHE A 566 -25.44 -11.63 20.21
N GLY A 567 -24.80 -10.84 19.34
CA GLY A 567 -25.51 -9.91 18.46
C GLY A 567 -25.05 -9.94 17.01
N ASN A 568 -25.70 -9.10 16.19
CA ASN A 568 -25.40 -8.89 14.77
C ASN A 568 -25.62 -10.11 13.86
N TYR A 569 -26.53 -11.02 14.24
CA TYR A 569 -26.91 -12.13 13.37
C TYR A 569 -27.98 -11.70 12.34
N TYR A 570 -28.02 -12.42 11.22
CA TYR A 570 -28.92 -12.17 10.10
C TYR A 570 -29.56 -13.47 9.63
N PHE A 571 -30.89 -13.50 9.67
CA PHE A 571 -31.71 -14.55 9.10
C PHE A 571 -32.31 -14.10 7.77
N ASN A 572 -31.97 -14.79 6.68
CA ASN A 572 -32.54 -14.53 5.36
C ASN A 572 -33.40 -15.71 4.93
N ASN A 573 -34.69 -15.48 4.76
CA ASN A 573 -35.67 -16.47 4.33
C ASN A 573 -35.60 -16.76 2.81
N ARG A 574 -34.74 -16.07 2.05
CA ARG A 574 -34.62 -16.29 0.60
C ARG A 574 -33.89 -17.59 0.20
N TYR A 575 -33.42 -18.37 1.17
CA TYR A 575 -32.93 -19.74 0.94
C TYR A 575 -34.04 -20.79 1.08
N ARG A 576 -35.28 -20.50 0.68
CA ARG A 576 -36.11 -21.60 0.13
C ARG A 576 -35.29 -22.19 -1.01
N ASP A 577 -35.22 -23.52 -1.10
CA ASP A 577 -34.70 -24.24 -2.27
C ASP A 577 -34.87 -23.37 -3.49
N SER A 578 -33.78 -22.79 -4.00
CA SER A 578 -33.81 -22.46 -5.41
C SER A 578 -34.00 -23.83 -6.02
N GLU A 579 -35.23 -24.16 -6.44
CA GLU A 579 -35.49 -25.26 -7.37
C GLU A 579 -34.29 -25.31 -8.29
N VAL A 580 -33.56 -26.43 -8.32
CA VAL A 580 -32.25 -26.54 -8.99
C VAL A 580 -32.36 -25.83 -10.33
N GLN A 581 -31.88 -24.57 -10.36
CA GLN A 581 -32.27 -23.71 -11.47
C GLN A 581 -31.41 -24.13 -12.62
N THR A 582 -32.05 -24.56 -13.70
CA THR A 582 -31.35 -24.89 -14.92
C THR A 582 -30.66 -23.63 -15.42
N ARG A 583 -29.33 -23.62 -15.37
CA ARG A 583 -28.50 -22.53 -15.86
C ARG A 583 -28.14 -22.82 -17.31
N TYR A 584 -28.35 -21.84 -18.16
CA TYR A 584 -28.07 -21.96 -19.59
C TYR A 584 -26.86 -21.09 -19.93
N HIS A 585 -25.86 -21.67 -20.58
CA HIS A 585 -24.68 -20.93 -21.04
C HIS A 585 -24.20 -21.48 -22.38
N ALA A 586 -23.43 -20.68 -23.12
CA ALA A 586 -22.87 -21.07 -24.40
C ALA A 586 -21.37 -20.80 -24.48
N PHE A 587 -20.61 -21.79 -24.95
CA PHE A 587 -19.22 -21.59 -25.35
C PHE A 587 -19.20 -20.92 -26.73
N LEU A 588 -18.56 -19.76 -26.84
CA LEU A 588 -18.56 -18.96 -28.06
C LEU A 588 -17.13 -18.74 -28.56
N PHE A 589 -16.90 -19.07 -29.83
CA PHE A 589 -15.59 -19.05 -30.47
C PHE A 589 -15.64 -18.27 -31.79
N THR A 590 -14.54 -17.63 -32.14
CA THR A 590 -14.28 -17.04 -33.46
C THR A 590 -13.12 -17.77 -34.13
N ASP A 591 -13.02 -17.74 -35.47
CA ASP A 591 -11.91 -18.41 -36.18
C ASP A 591 -10.55 -17.74 -35.93
N ARG A 592 -10.55 -16.47 -35.51
CA ARG A 592 -9.36 -15.66 -35.22
C ARG A 592 -9.61 -14.73 -34.05
N SER A 593 -8.52 -14.29 -33.44
CA SER A 593 -8.55 -13.26 -32.38
C SER A 593 -8.47 -11.83 -32.93
N ILE A 594 -8.15 -11.64 -34.24
CA ILE A 594 -8.03 -10.33 -34.88
C ILE A 594 -8.50 -10.32 -36.36
N TYR A 595 -9.23 -9.27 -36.74
CA TYR A 595 -9.79 -9.04 -38.09
C TYR A 595 -9.51 -7.61 -38.55
N ARG A 596 -9.73 -7.35 -39.83
CA ARG A 596 -9.75 -5.99 -40.40
C ARG A 596 -11.18 -5.50 -40.63
N PRO A 597 -11.40 -4.18 -40.68
CA PRO A 597 -12.66 -3.62 -41.21
C PRO A 597 -13.05 -4.28 -42.55
N GLY A 598 -14.33 -4.60 -42.70
CA GLY A 598 -14.85 -5.30 -43.89
C GLY A 598 -14.66 -6.81 -43.94
N GLN A 599 -13.87 -7.41 -43.05
CA GLN A 599 -13.70 -8.86 -43.02
C GLN A 599 -14.91 -9.57 -42.42
N THR A 600 -15.14 -10.80 -42.89
CA THR A 600 -16.10 -11.73 -42.32
C THR A 600 -15.52 -12.39 -41.08
N VAL A 601 -16.20 -12.22 -39.95
CA VAL A 601 -15.96 -12.95 -38.70
C VAL A 601 -16.81 -14.22 -38.73
N TYR A 602 -16.16 -15.38 -38.72
CA TYR A 602 -16.84 -16.66 -38.56
C TYR A 602 -16.88 -17.03 -37.09
N PHE A 603 -18.03 -17.50 -36.61
CA PHE A 603 -18.20 -17.89 -35.23
C PHE A 603 -18.90 -19.24 -35.07
N LYS A 604 -18.64 -19.89 -33.94
CA LYS A 604 -19.32 -21.10 -33.49
C LYS A 604 -19.73 -20.95 -32.03
N GLY A 605 -20.98 -21.29 -31.73
CA GLY A 605 -21.53 -21.35 -30.37
C GLY A 605 -21.92 -22.78 -30.01
N ILE A 606 -21.72 -23.20 -28.76
CA ILE A 606 -22.20 -24.49 -28.23
C ILE A 606 -22.94 -24.20 -26.92
N GLY A 607 -24.27 -24.30 -26.96
CA GLY A 607 -25.15 -24.09 -25.82
C GLY A 607 -25.28 -25.35 -24.97
N ILE A 608 -25.25 -25.18 -23.66
CA ILE A 608 -25.51 -26.24 -22.68
C ILE A 608 -26.44 -25.74 -21.58
N SER A 609 -27.25 -26.67 -21.08
CA SER A 609 -28.11 -26.50 -19.91
C SER A 609 -27.52 -27.30 -18.75
N GLN A 610 -27.43 -26.68 -17.59
CA GLN A 610 -26.88 -27.27 -16.38
C GLN A 610 -27.91 -27.20 -15.25
N THR A 611 -28.34 -28.35 -14.77
CA THR A 611 -29.28 -28.47 -13.64
C THR A 611 -28.52 -29.13 -12.49
N GLY A 612 -27.99 -28.32 -11.58
CA GLY A 612 -27.13 -28.81 -10.49
C GLY A 612 -25.78 -29.24 -11.04
N SER A 613 -25.41 -30.52 -10.84
CA SER A 613 -24.20 -31.13 -11.42
C SER A 613 -24.40 -31.68 -12.83
N ASP A 614 -25.65 -31.92 -13.25
CA ASP A 614 -25.96 -32.53 -14.54
C ASP A 614 -25.90 -31.50 -15.66
N SER A 615 -25.18 -31.82 -16.74
CA SER A 615 -25.04 -30.98 -17.93
C SER A 615 -25.57 -31.72 -19.16
N SER A 616 -26.37 -31.03 -19.96
CA SER A 616 -26.91 -31.53 -21.22
C SER A 616 -26.76 -30.51 -22.34
N LEU A 617 -26.75 -30.98 -23.59
CA LEU A 617 -26.70 -30.13 -24.76
C LEU A 617 -28.01 -29.37 -24.91
N LEU A 618 -27.93 -28.07 -25.20
CA LEU A 618 -29.10 -27.23 -25.43
C LEU A 618 -29.53 -27.34 -26.90
N VAL A 619 -30.38 -28.31 -27.22
CA VAL A 619 -30.82 -28.65 -28.59
C VAL A 619 -32.12 -27.92 -28.94
N ASP A 620 -32.30 -27.59 -30.23
CA ASP A 620 -33.52 -26.99 -30.80
C ASP A 620 -33.95 -25.64 -30.18
N GLN A 621 -33.02 -24.93 -29.54
CA GLN A 621 -33.26 -23.66 -28.87
C GLN A 621 -33.02 -22.49 -29.82
N GLU A 622 -33.97 -21.56 -29.89
CA GLU A 622 -33.78 -20.29 -30.59
C GLU A 622 -32.88 -19.37 -29.75
N VAL A 623 -31.81 -18.88 -30.35
CA VAL A 623 -30.86 -17.94 -29.75
C VAL A 623 -30.62 -16.76 -30.68
N THR A 624 -30.40 -15.59 -30.10
CA THR A 624 -30.07 -14.36 -30.82
C THR A 624 -28.58 -14.08 -30.65
N VAL A 625 -27.86 -13.93 -31.74
CA VAL A 625 -26.45 -13.55 -31.74
C VAL A 625 -26.33 -12.09 -32.19
N THR A 626 -25.67 -11.26 -31.39
CA THR A 626 -25.47 -9.84 -31.62
C THR A 626 -23.99 -9.50 -31.67
N LEU A 627 -23.57 -8.86 -32.75
CA LEU A 627 -22.27 -8.24 -32.90
C LEU A 627 -22.33 -6.79 -32.40
N LYS A 628 -21.39 -6.41 -31.54
CA LYS A 628 -21.26 -5.06 -30.97
C LYS A 628 -19.89 -4.47 -31.25
N ASP A 629 -19.86 -3.16 -31.45
CA ASP A 629 -18.63 -2.38 -31.63
C ASP A 629 -17.89 -2.13 -30.30
N VAL A 630 -16.80 -1.37 -30.36
CA VAL A 630 -15.96 -1.00 -29.20
C VAL A 630 -16.69 -0.20 -28.11
N ASN A 631 -17.79 0.49 -28.48
CA ASN A 631 -18.63 1.26 -27.57
C ASN A 631 -19.83 0.44 -27.07
N TYR A 632 -19.83 -0.88 -27.29
CA TYR A 632 -20.95 -1.78 -27.01
C TYR A 632 -22.24 -1.44 -27.79
N GLN A 633 -22.14 -0.70 -28.90
CA GLN A 633 -23.27 -0.42 -29.78
C GLN A 633 -23.54 -1.62 -30.69
N GLU A 634 -24.81 -1.97 -30.86
CA GLU A 634 -25.21 -3.09 -31.70
C GLU A 634 -24.98 -2.77 -33.18
N ILE A 635 -24.12 -3.54 -33.84
CA ILE A 635 -23.86 -3.43 -35.28
C ILE A 635 -24.87 -4.30 -36.03
N LYS A 636 -25.00 -5.56 -35.61
CA LYS A 636 -25.86 -6.53 -36.29
C LYS A 636 -26.35 -7.59 -35.33
N THR A 637 -27.58 -8.03 -35.54
CA THR A 637 -28.24 -9.06 -34.74
C THR A 637 -28.90 -10.07 -35.68
N ALA A 638 -28.73 -11.36 -35.40
CA ALA A 638 -29.36 -12.43 -36.16
C ALA A 638 -29.82 -13.57 -35.23
N LYS A 639 -30.88 -14.28 -35.63
CA LYS A 639 -31.43 -15.42 -34.89
C LYS A 639 -30.90 -16.73 -35.47
N PHE A 640 -30.60 -17.67 -34.60
CA PHE A 640 -30.11 -19.01 -34.91
C PHE A 640 -30.87 -20.03 -34.07
N LYS A 641 -30.84 -21.30 -34.50
CA LYS A 641 -31.39 -22.42 -33.76
C LYS A 641 -30.29 -23.44 -33.50
N THR A 642 -30.14 -23.91 -32.27
CA THR A 642 -29.14 -24.92 -31.93
C THR A 642 -29.51 -26.27 -32.57
N ASN A 643 -28.53 -26.99 -33.09
CA ASN A 643 -28.72 -28.32 -33.68
C ASN A 643 -28.66 -29.45 -32.62
N ASP A 644 -28.71 -30.71 -33.06
CA ASP A 644 -28.65 -31.91 -32.21
C ASP A 644 -27.37 -32.01 -31.35
N TYR A 645 -26.33 -31.25 -31.68
CA TYR A 645 -25.09 -31.13 -30.91
C TYR A 645 -25.07 -29.88 -30.01
N GLY A 646 -26.21 -29.21 -29.82
CA GLY A 646 -26.33 -27.97 -29.06
C GLY A 646 -25.62 -26.78 -29.70
N SER A 647 -25.23 -26.87 -30.97
CA SER A 647 -24.34 -25.89 -31.61
C SER A 647 -25.02 -24.99 -32.63
N ILE A 648 -24.50 -23.77 -32.76
CA ILE A 648 -24.79 -22.81 -33.82
C ILE A 648 -23.48 -22.40 -34.51
N HIS A 649 -23.56 -21.99 -35.76
CA HIS A 649 -22.46 -21.33 -36.44
C HIS A 649 -23.02 -20.26 -37.37
N GLY A 650 -22.20 -19.27 -37.69
CA GLY A 650 -22.61 -18.19 -38.55
C GLY A 650 -21.48 -17.23 -38.83
N GLU A 651 -21.84 -16.13 -39.46
CA GLU A 651 -20.87 -15.10 -39.86
C GLU A 651 -21.46 -13.70 -39.74
N PHE A 652 -20.59 -12.74 -39.47
CA PHE A 652 -20.90 -11.32 -39.58
C PHE A 652 -19.80 -10.61 -40.36
N ILE A 653 -20.19 -9.76 -41.30
CA ILE A 653 -19.27 -8.86 -42.00
C ILE A 653 -19.06 -7.64 -41.12
N LEU A 654 -17.81 -7.36 -40.75
CA LEU A 654 -17.46 -6.16 -39.98
C LEU A 654 -17.69 -4.90 -40.83
N PRO A 655 -18.12 -3.79 -40.21
CA PRO A 655 -18.28 -2.54 -40.93
C PRO A 655 -16.92 -2.07 -41.50
N ASN A 656 -16.96 -1.41 -42.67
CA ASN A 656 -15.76 -0.86 -43.32
C ASN A 656 -15.26 0.45 -42.66
N GLY A 657 -16.06 1.07 -41.78
CA GLY A 657 -15.72 2.29 -41.07
C GLY A 657 -16.28 2.29 -39.65
N GLY A 658 -15.76 3.16 -38.79
CA GLY A 658 -16.04 3.19 -37.35
C GLY A 658 -14.76 3.11 -36.53
N LEU A 659 -14.88 3.08 -35.20
CA LEU A 659 -13.73 2.93 -34.31
C LEU A 659 -13.19 1.50 -34.36
N THR A 660 -11.88 1.35 -34.57
CA THR A 660 -11.17 0.09 -34.40
C THR A 660 -10.94 -0.22 -32.92
N GLY A 661 -10.72 -1.48 -32.58
CA GLY A 661 -10.52 -1.93 -31.20
C GLY A 661 -11.24 -3.25 -30.90
N ASN A 662 -11.59 -3.47 -29.64
CA ASN A 662 -12.16 -4.72 -29.16
C ASN A 662 -13.68 -4.81 -29.40
N PHE A 663 -14.10 -5.66 -30.34
CA PHE A 663 -15.50 -5.92 -30.66
C PHE A 663 -16.01 -7.08 -29.81
N THR A 664 -17.33 -7.16 -29.63
CA THR A 664 -17.95 -8.21 -28.81
C THR A 664 -19.03 -8.95 -29.59
N LEU A 665 -18.97 -10.28 -29.56
CA LEU A 665 -20.05 -11.14 -30.03
C LEU A 665 -20.79 -11.70 -28.82
N GLU A 666 -22.10 -11.61 -28.84
CA GLU A 666 -22.97 -11.95 -27.72
C GLU A 666 -24.07 -12.91 -28.17
N VAL A 667 -24.35 -13.95 -27.38
CA VAL A 667 -25.48 -14.87 -27.59
C VAL A 667 -26.46 -14.72 -26.45
N ARG A 668 -27.74 -14.52 -26.77
CA ARG A 668 -28.85 -14.41 -25.83
C ARG A 668 -30.03 -15.29 -26.21
N ALA A 669 -30.68 -15.92 -25.23
CA ALA A 669 -32.02 -16.45 -25.36
C ALA A 669 -32.84 -15.98 -24.17
N LYS A 670 -33.73 -14.99 -24.39
CA LYS A 670 -34.42 -14.27 -23.31
C LYS A 670 -35.42 -15.14 -22.56
N ASP A 671 -36.04 -16.09 -23.26
CA ASP A 671 -37.01 -17.06 -22.77
C ASP A 671 -36.42 -17.99 -21.69
N ILE A 672 -35.16 -18.38 -21.84
CA ILE A 672 -34.44 -19.25 -20.88
C ILE A 672 -33.36 -18.51 -20.08
N GLY A 673 -33.18 -17.22 -20.30
CA GLY A 673 -32.17 -16.41 -19.61
C GLY A 673 -30.73 -16.75 -19.96
N LEU A 674 -30.47 -17.35 -21.13
CA LEU A 674 -29.10 -17.60 -21.61
C LEU A 674 -28.41 -16.28 -21.97
N TYR A 675 -27.18 -16.10 -21.49
CA TYR A 675 -26.28 -15.01 -21.88
C TYR A 675 -24.84 -15.50 -21.91
N SER A 676 -24.14 -15.29 -23.02
CA SER A 676 -22.70 -15.55 -23.13
C SER A 676 -22.06 -14.61 -24.16
N SER A 677 -20.79 -14.29 -24.01
CA SER A 677 -20.09 -13.36 -24.91
C SER A 677 -18.63 -13.74 -25.11
N THR A 678 -18.08 -13.37 -26.25
CA THR A 678 -16.63 -13.42 -26.55
C THR A 678 -16.21 -12.13 -27.23
N SER A 679 -14.93 -11.80 -27.18
CA SER A 679 -14.39 -10.57 -27.77
C SER A 679 -13.23 -10.87 -28.72
N PHE A 680 -13.05 -10.00 -29.70
CA PHE A 680 -11.96 -10.08 -30.69
C PHE A 680 -11.57 -8.67 -31.16
N SER A 681 -10.34 -8.50 -31.63
CA SER A 681 -9.85 -7.22 -32.12
C SER A 681 -10.24 -6.98 -33.59
N CYS A 682 -10.66 -5.77 -33.93
CA CYS A 682 -10.82 -5.28 -35.30
C CYS A 682 -9.84 -4.13 -35.50
N GLU A 683 -8.80 -4.31 -36.30
CA GLU A 683 -7.73 -3.32 -36.51
C GLU A 683 -7.31 -3.26 -37.98
N GLU A 684 -6.85 -2.09 -38.43
CA GLU A 684 -6.16 -1.96 -39.71
C GLU A 684 -4.71 -2.44 -39.60
N TYR A 685 -4.50 -3.76 -39.68
CA TYR A 685 -3.17 -4.35 -39.56
C TYR A 685 -2.67 -4.93 -40.89
N LYS A 686 -1.37 -4.82 -41.18
CA LYS A 686 -0.72 -5.60 -42.25
C LYS A 686 -0.17 -6.90 -41.64
N ARG A 687 -0.27 -8.02 -42.37
CA ARG A 687 0.37 -9.26 -41.90
C ARG A 687 1.88 -9.02 -41.87
N PRO A 688 2.55 -9.28 -40.74
CA PRO A 688 3.99 -9.09 -40.67
C PRO A 688 4.68 -10.06 -41.63
N LYS A 689 5.71 -9.59 -42.32
CA LYS A 689 6.53 -10.38 -43.23
C LYS A 689 7.73 -11.00 -42.53
N PHE A 690 8.11 -10.46 -41.38
CA PHE A 690 9.22 -10.95 -40.58
C PHE A 690 8.95 -10.83 -39.07
N GLU A 691 9.81 -11.48 -38.30
CA GLU A 691 9.89 -11.36 -36.86
C GLU A 691 11.32 -11.04 -36.43
N THR A 692 11.43 -10.48 -35.23
CA THR A 692 12.71 -10.30 -34.54
C THR A 692 12.61 -10.93 -33.16
N LYS A 693 13.67 -11.60 -32.71
CA LYS A 693 13.75 -12.29 -31.41
C LYS A 693 15.13 -12.12 -30.81
N PHE A 694 15.19 -12.03 -29.48
CA PHE A 694 16.46 -12.09 -28.76
C PHE A 694 16.86 -13.53 -28.48
N GLU A 695 18.16 -13.81 -28.51
CA GLU A 695 18.72 -15.08 -28.07
C GLU A 695 18.68 -15.18 -26.53
N PRO A 696 18.55 -16.39 -25.96
CA PRO A 696 18.64 -16.60 -24.52
C PRO A 696 20.00 -16.15 -23.96
N VAL A 697 19.97 -15.51 -22.79
CA VAL A 697 21.17 -14.99 -22.13
C VAL A 697 21.77 -16.08 -21.25
N THR A 698 22.72 -16.84 -21.80
CA THR A 698 23.34 -17.98 -21.11
C THR A 698 24.50 -17.60 -20.20
N GLU A 699 25.07 -16.41 -20.37
CA GLU A 699 26.17 -15.92 -19.55
C GLU A 699 25.69 -15.40 -18.19
N THR A 700 26.56 -15.52 -17.18
CA THR A 700 26.30 -14.99 -15.84
C THR A 700 27.12 -13.72 -15.62
N TYR A 701 26.43 -12.59 -15.52
CA TYR A 701 27.01 -11.26 -15.34
C TYR A 701 27.06 -10.83 -13.87
N LYS A 702 27.99 -9.94 -13.56
CA LYS A 702 28.04 -9.17 -12.32
C LYS A 702 27.68 -7.71 -12.59
N ILE A 703 27.35 -6.99 -11.53
CA ILE A 703 27.11 -5.55 -11.60
C ILE A 703 28.35 -4.81 -12.14
N ASN A 704 28.12 -3.82 -13.00
CA ASN A 704 29.09 -3.06 -13.79
C ASN A 704 29.78 -3.81 -14.94
N ASP A 705 29.45 -5.07 -15.21
CA ASP A 705 29.92 -5.74 -16.42
C ASP A 705 29.31 -5.09 -17.68
N ALA A 706 30.02 -5.24 -18.80
CA ALA A 706 29.51 -4.92 -20.12
C ALA A 706 28.76 -6.15 -20.66
N ILE A 707 27.49 -5.96 -21.04
CA ILE A 707 26.59 -7.01 -21.49
C ILE A 707 26.34 -6.86 -22.98
N VAL A 708 26.51 -7.95 -23.72
CA VAL A 708 26.16 -8.05 -25.14
C VAL A 708 24.91 -8.90 -25.27
N VAL A 709 23.81 -8.29 -25.72
CA VAL A 709 22.56 -8.99 -26.00
C VAL A 709 22.41 -9.15 -27.51
N LYS A 710 22.23 -10.39 -27.96
CA LYS A 710 22.11 -10.74 -29.37
C LYS A 710 20.67 -10.93 -29.78
N GLY A 711 20.30 -10.40 -30.93
CA GLY A 711 19.00 -10.62 -31.55
C GLY A 711 19.12 -11.02 -33.01
N LEU A 712 18.05 -11.62 -33.53
CA LEU A 712 17.96 -12.17 -34.88
C LEU A 712 16.64 -11.73 -35.51
N ALA A 713 16.72 -11.19 -36.73
CA ALA A 713 15.59 -10.82 -37.55
C ALA A 713 15.45 -11.79 -38.75
N THR A 714 14.31 -12.47 -38.84
CA THR A 714 14.06 -13.51 -39.87
C THR A 714 12.68 -13.32 -40.49
N ALA A 715 12.61 -13.41 -41.82
CA ALA A 715 11.35 -13.42 -42.54
C ALA A 715 10.55 -14.69 -42.23
N TYR A 716 9.22 -14.62 -42.24
CA TYR A 716 8.37 -15.82 -42.11
C TYR A 716 8.55 -16.79 -43.30
N ALA A 717 9.13 -16.33 -44.41
CA ALA A 717 9.53 -17.18 -45.54
C ALA A 717 10.88 -17.90 -45.33
N GLY A 718 11.59 -17.63 -44.21
CA GLY A 718 12.85 -18.26 -43.83
C GLY A 718 14.13 -17.53 -44.25
N SER A 719 14.04 -16.39 -44.94
CA SER A 719 15.21 -15.56 -45.30
C SER A 719 15.64 -14.63 -44.18
N ASN A 720 16.93 -14.31 -44.09
CA ASN A 720 17.46 -13.32 -43.14
C ASN A 720 17.04 -11.90 -43.54
N ILE A 721 16.76 -11.05 -42.56
CA ILE A 721 16.56 -9.62 -42.78
C ILE A 721 17.90 -8.92 -42.58
N THR A 722 18.55 -8.54 -43.68
CA THR A 722 19.88 -7.89 -43.67
C THR A 722 19.75 -6.38 -43.79
N ASP A 723 20.75 -5.64 -43.33
CA ASP A 723 20.84 -4.17 -43.39
C ASP A 723 19.61 -3.42 -42.82
N ALA A 724 18.82 -4.07 -41.98
CA ALA A 724 17.70 -3.45 -41.28
C ALA A 724 18.20 -2.55 -40.17
N LYS A 725 17.57 -1.38 -40.04
CA LYS A 725 17.83 -0.43 -38.97
C LYS A 725 17.27 -0.97 -37.66
N VAL A 726 18.06 -1.00 -36.59
CA VAL A 726 17.65 -1.45 -35.26
C VAL A 726 17.77 -0.28 -34.29
N VAL A 727 16.65 0.19 -33.75
CA VAL A 727 16.62 1.21 -32.68
C VAL A 727 16.38 0.50 -31.36
N TYR A 728 17.22 0.73 -30.35
CA TYR A 728 17.09 0.03 -29.07
C TYR A 728 17.06 0.95 -27.86
N ARG A 729 16.45 0.45 -26.77
CA ARG A 729 16.46 1.05 -25.44
C ARG A 729 16.64 -0.02 -24.37
N VAL A 730 17.32 0.33 -23.28
CA VAL A 730 17.57 -0.52 -22.12
C VAL A 730 17.07 0.21 -20.88
N HIS A 731 16.13 -0.38 -20.15
CA HIS A 731 15.59 0.16 -18.89
C HIS A 731 15.92 -0.75 -17.71
N ARG A 732 16.30 -0.21 -16.56
CA ARG A 732 16.52 -0.97 -15.32
C ARG A 732 15.34 -0.85 -14.37
N ASN A 733 14.90 -1.98 -13.81
CA ASN A 733 14.02 -2.08 -12.64
C ASN A 733 14.70 -2.88 -11.51
N VAL A 734 14.34 -2.63 -10.24
CA VAL A 734 14.87 -3.37 -9.08
C VAL A 734 13.83 -4.36 -8.54
N GLN A 735 14.26 -5.59 -8.23
CA GLN A 735 13.45 -6.63 -7.58
C GLN A 735 14.20 -7.23 -6.39
N TYR A 736 13.47 -7.57 -5.32
CA TYR A 736 14.03 -8.24 -4.13
C TYR A 736 13.64 -9.73 -4.08
N PRO A 737 14.41 -10.56 -3.35
CA PRO A 737 14.11 -11.98 -3.17
C PRO A 737 12.84 -12.22 -2.32
N ARG A 738 12.21 -13.41 -2.44
CA ARG A 738 10.91 -13.71 -1.80
C ARG A 738 10.90 -13.52 -0.28
N TRP A 739 11.99 -13.84 0.40
CA TRP A 739 12.10 -13.70 1.85
C TRP A 739 12.06 -12.23 2.32
N PHE A 740 12.55 -11.29 1.50
CA PHE A 740 12.53 -9.85 1.80
C PHE A 740 11.11 -9.33 2.07
N TYR A 741 10.11 -9.88 1.37
CA TYR A 741 8.70 -9.49 1.51
C TYR A 741 7.96 -10.21 2.65
N TRP A 742 8.61 -11.10 3.40
CA TRP A 742 7.98 -11.72 4.58
C TRP A 742 7.87 -10.75 5.76
N TYR A 743 8.71 -9.72 5.78
CA TYR A 743 8.78 -8.74 6.88
C TYR A 743 8.79 -7.28 6.40
N ARG A 744 8.80 -7.01 5.08
CA ARG A 744 8.67 -5.67 4.51
C ARG A 744 7.50 -5.58 3.52
N PRO A 745 6.86 -4.40 3.39
CA PRO A 745 5.84 -4.16 2.37
C PRO A 745 6.37 -4.36 0.95
N TRP A 746 5.45 -4.55 0.00
CA TRP A 746 5.78 -4.59 -1.42
C TRP A 746 6.49 -3.29 -1.86
N PHE A 747 7.57 -3.44 -2.62
CA PHE A 747 8.38 -2.35 -3.15
C PHE A 747 8.24 -2.31 -4.67
N SER A 748 7.99 -1.12 -5.22
CA SER A 748 7.94 -0.88 -6.66
C SER A 748 9.07 0.06 -7.05
N SER A 749 9.91 -0.36 -7.99
CA SER A 749 10.96 0.45 -8.58
C SER A 749 10.44 1.09 -9.87
N GLU A 750 10.68 2.39 -10.05
CA GLU A 750 10.42 3.04 -11.33
C GLU A 750 11.54 2.76 -12.34
N PRO A 751 11.21 2.48 -13.61
CA PRO A 751 12.21 2.27 -14.65
C PRO A 751 13.21 3.42 -14.79
N GLN A 752 14.48 3.09 -15.02
CA GLN A 752 15.54 4.04 -15.39
C GLN A 752 16.15 3.64 -16.74
N GLU A 753 16.24 4.57 -17.69
CA GLU A 753 16.97 4.33 -18.94
C GLU A 753 18.48 4.21 -18.67
N ILE A 754 19.09 3.13 -19.14
CA ILE A 754 20.51 2.80 -18.98
C ILE A 754 21.28 3.04 -20.29
N ALA A 755 20.66 2.72 -21.42
CA ALA A 755 21.24 2.92 -22.74
C ALA A 755 20.13 3.07 -23.78
N HIS A 756 20.40 3.85 -24.82
CA HIS A 756 19.64 3.86 -26.06
C HIS A 756 20.62 4.01 -27.22
N GLY A 757 20.21 3.62 -28.42
CA GLY A 757 21.06 3.74 -29.60
C GLY A 757 20.45 3.12 -30.84
N GLU A 758 21.26 3.10 -31.90
CA GLU A 758 20.92 2.48 -33.17
C GLU A 758 22.03 1.51 -33.58
N THR A 759 21.66 0.41 -34.23
CA THR A 759 22.58 -0.55 -34.87
C THR A 759 21.92 -1.09 -36.15
N VAL A 760 22.59 -2.00 -36.86
CA VAL A 760 22.09 -2.63 -38.09
C VAL A 760 22.24 -4.14 -38.02
N THR A 761 21.34 -4.87 -38.68
CA THR A 761 21.46 -6.33 -38.82
C THR A 761 22.55 -6.69 -39.83
N ASN A 762 23.36 -7.71 -39.53
CA ASN A 762 24.38 -8.24 -40.45
C ASN A 762 23.78 -9.14 -41.55
N ASP A 763 24.63 -9.76 -42.39
CA ASP A 763 24.23 -10.68 -43.48
C ASP A 763 23.46 -11.93 -43.01
N LYS A 764 23.55 -12.25 -41.72
CA LYS A 764 22.81 -13.35 -41.08
C LYS A 764 21.51 -12.89 -40.43
N GLY A 765 21.20 -11.60 -40.48
CA GLY A 765 20.08 -10.98 -39.78
C GLY A 765 20.30 -10.78 -38.29
N GLU A 766 21.53 -10.95 -37.81
CA GLU A 766 21.90 -10.82 -36.39
C GLU A 766 22.23 -9.36 -36.06
N TYR A 767 21.94 -8.92 -34.84
CA TYR A 767 22.31 -7.62 -34.31
C TYR A 767 22.73 -7.73 -32.83
N GLU A 768 23.61 -6.84 -32.38
CA GLU A 768 24.14 -6.82 -31.02
C GLU A 768 23.84 -5.49 -30.32
N ILE A 769 23.42 -5.58 -29.05
CA ILE A 769 23.19 -4.43 -28.18
C ILE A 769 24.17 -4.52 -27.01
N LEU A 770 25.04 -3.51 -26.90
CA LEU A 770 26.03 -3.39 -25.83
C LEU A 770 25.55 -2.35 -24.79
N PHE A 771 25.51 -2.73 -23.53
CA PHE A 771 25.27 -1.80 -22.43
C PHE A 771 26.05 -2.20 -21.17
N LYS A 772 26.23 -1.26 -20.23
CA LYS A 772 26.86 -1.51 -18.94
C LYS A 772 25.80 -1.76 -17.87
N ALA A 773 25.93 -2.83 -17.09
CA ALA A 773 24.99 -3.21 -16.03
C ALA A 773 25.11 -2.31 -14.78
N MET A 774 24.69 -1.04 -14.90
CA MET A 774 24.77 -0.04 -13.83
C MET A 774 23.68 -0.24 -12.75
N PRO A 775 24.06 -0.49 -11.48
CA PRO A 775 23.10 -0.77 -10.41
C PRO A 775 22.38 0.51 -9.98
N ASP A 776 21.29 0.35 -9.23
CA ASP A 776 20.71 1.45 -8.45
C ASP A 776 21.56 1.67 -7.19
N GLN A 777 22.29 2.79 -7.13
CA GLN A 777 23.14 3.08 -5.98
C GLN A 777 22.35 3.46 -4.72
N SER A 778 21.06 3.81 -4.85
CA SER A 778 20.20 4.13 -3.72
C SER A 778 19.71 2.90 -2.95
N VAL A 779 19.96 1.69 -3.48
CA VAL A 779 19.48 0.42 -2.93
C VAL A 779 20.59 -0.33 -2.19
N SER A 780 20.28 -0.85 -1.00
CA SER A 780 21.24 -1.61 -0.17
C SER A 780 21.64 -2.94 -0.82
N LYS A 781 22.94 -3.26 -0.75
CA LYS A 781 23.51 -4.51 -1.25
C LYS A 781 23.16 -5.71 -0.37
N ASP A 782 23.00 -5.49 0.93
CA ASP A 782 22.79 -6.54 1.94
C ASP A 782 21.48 -7.30 1.75
N GLU A 783 20.51 -6.67 1.08
CA GLU A 783 19.18 -7.23 0.80
C GLU A 783 19.14 -8.05 -0.51
N LEU A 784 20.31 -8.31 -1.11
CA LEU A 784 20.52 -9.08 -2.35
C LEU A 784 19.55 -8.70 -3.49
N PRO A 785 19.44 -7.41 -3.87
CA PRO A 785 18.57 -6.99 -4.96
C PRO A 785 19.05 -7.55 -6.32
N ILE A 786 18.09 -7.87 -7.17
CA ILE A 786 18.29 -8.23 -8.58
C ILE A 786 17.85 -7.04 -9.45
N PHE A 787 18.74 -6.59 -10.32
CA PHE A 787 18.49 -5.53 -11.30
C PHE A 787 18.05 -6.15 -12.64
N HIS A 788 16.83 -5.82 -13.06
CA HIS A 788 16.24 -6.23 -14.33
C HIS A 788 16.51 -5.20 -15.41
N TYR A 789 17.40 -5.51 -16.35
CA TYR A 789 17.63 -4.71 -17.54
C TYR A 789 16.71 -5.21 -18.64
N GLU A 790 15.68 -4.44 -18.93
CA GLU A 790 14.70 -4.67 -19.96
C GLU A 790 15.16 -4.01 -21.27
N ILE A 791 15.47 -4.84 -22.27
CA ILE A 791 15.96 -4.41 -23.58
C ILE A 791 14.82 -4.50 -24.58
N THR A 792 14.53 -3.41 -25.26
CA THR A 792 13.59 -3.33 -26.39
C THR A 792 14.35 -2.96 -27.65
N ALA A 793 14.09 -3.66 -28.75
CA ALA A 793 14.66 -3.38 -30.06
C ALA A 793 13.57 -3.31 -31.13
N ASP A 794 13.51 -2.20 -31.85
CA ASP A 794 12.65 -1.97 -33.00
C ASP A 794 13.48 -2.13 -34.28
N VAL A 795 13.19 -3.18 -35.04
CA VAL A 795 13.90 -3.54 -36.29
C VAL A 795 13.04 -3.09 -37.48
N THR A 796 13.56 -2.20 -38.31
CA THR A 796 12.90 -1.68 -39.52
C THR A 796 13.61 -2.20 -40.77
N ASP A 797 12.89 -2.97 -41.60
CA ASP A 797 13.42 -3.50 -42.85
C ASP A 797 13.58 -2.40 -43.92
N ILE A 798 14.23 -2.75 -45.04
CA ILE A 798 14.40 -1.84 -46.19
C ILE A 798 13.09 -1.37 -46.83
N ASN A 799 11.97 -2.06 -46.56
CA ASN A 799 10.64 -1.70 -47.06
C ASN A 799 9.86 -0.83 -46.07
N GLY A 800 10.47 -0.43 -44.94
CA GLY A 800 9.86 0.39 -43.90
C GLY A 800 8.91 -0.37 -42.95
N GLU A 801 8.91 -1.70 -42.96
CA GLU A 801 8.16 -2.50 -41.98
C GLU A 801 8.97 -2.63 -40.68
N THR A 802 8.37 -2.25 -39.55
CA THR A 802 9.01 -2.31 -38.22
C THR A 802 8.44 -3.43 -37.36
N ARG A 803 9.32 -4.18 -36.69
CA ARG A 803 8.97 -5.23 -35.72
C ARG A 803 9.77 -5.04 -34.43
N SER A 804 9.09 -5.20 -33.30
CA SER A 804 9.69 -5.01 -31.97
C SER A 804 9.98 -6.35 -31.30
N ALA A 805 11.14 -6.46 -30.66
CA ALA A 805 11.49 -7.54 -29.74
C ALA A 805 11.76 -6.97 -28.36
N LYS A 806 11.55 -7.80 -27.33
CA LYS A 806 11.81 -7.44 -25.94
C LYS A 806 12.45 -8.62 -25.21
N THR A 807 13.49 -8.37 -24.42
CA THR A 807 14.11 -9.35 -23.53
C THR A 807 14.50 -8.72 -22.20
N LYS A 808 14.90 -9.54 -21.25
CA LYS A 808 15.35 -9.11 -19.92
C LYS A 808 16.66 -9.81 -19.58
N VAL A 809 17.59 -9.03 -19.03
CA VAL A 809 18.83 -9.54 -18.43
C VAL A 809 18.81 -9.18 -16.94
N ASN A 810 19.00 -10.18 -16.09
CA ASN A 810 19.00 -10.05 -14.66
C ASN A 810 20.44 -10.05 -14.14
N VAL A 811 20.79 -9.04 -13.36
CA VAL A 811 22.14 -8.90 -12.78
C VAL A 811 21.99 -8.52 -11.32
N GLY A 812 22.75 -9.12 -10.44
CA GLY A 812 22.72 -8.86 -9.00
C GLY A 812 24.12 -8.82 -8.41
N TYR A 813 24.19 -8.63 -7.10
CA TYR A 813 25.44 -8.76 -6.35
C TYR A 813 25.84 -10.24 -6.14
N HIS A 814 24.94 -11.17 -6.45
CA HIS A 814 25.16 -12.61 -6.48
C HIS A 814 24.87 -13.17 -7.89
N ALA A 815 25.41 -14.33 -8.22
CA ALA A 815 25.32 -14.97 -9.53
C ALA A 815 24.47 -16.25 -9.56
N LEU A 816 24.07 -16.75 -8.39
CA LEU A 816 23.36 -18.02 -8.23
C LEU A 816 22.10 -17.81 -7.39
N THR A 817 21.04 -18.53 -7.76
CA THR A 817 19.87 -18.83 -6.95
C THR A 817 19.85 -20.33 -6.71
N ALA A 818 19.74 -20.74 -5.45
CA ALA A 818 19.62 -22.14 -5.07
C ALA A 818 18.36 -22.27 -4.22
N ASN A 819 17.48 -23.21 -4.57
CA ASN A 819 16.20 -23.40 -3.91
C ASN A 819 15.99 -24.86 -3.52
N VAL A 820 15.44 -25.09 -2.33
CA VAL A 820 15.04 -26.42 -1.84
C VAL A 820 13.51 -26.55 -1.85
N GLY A 821 13.03 -27.55 -2.57
CA GLY A 821 11.62 -27.94 -2.64
C GLY A 821 11.32 -29.15 -1.76
N VAL A 822 10.26 -29.05 -0.96
CA VAL A 822 9.76 -30.10 -0.08
C VAL A 822 8.23 -30.03 -0.01
N PRO A 823 7.51 -31.17 0.07
CA PRO A 823 6.09 -31.19 0.43
C PRO A 823 5.83 -30.54 1.80
N GLU A 824 4.64 -29.97 2.01
CA GLU A 824 4.26 -29.35 3.29
C GLU A 824 4.21 -30.38 4.43
N LYS A 825 3.76 -31.61 4.13
CA LYS A 825 3.68 -32.73 5.07
C LYS A 825 4.38 -33.96 4.49
N LEU A 826 5.09 -34.69 5.35
CA LEU A 826 5.79 -35.93 5.02
C LEU A 826 5.37 -37.03 5.99
N ASP A 827 4.91 -38.17 5.47
CA ASP A 827 4.75 -39.37 6.28
C ASP A 827 6.14 -39.97 6.58
N LYS A 828 6.51 -40.04 7.85
CA LYS A 828 7.81 -40.59 8.29
C LYS A 828 7.90 -42.12 8.13
N SER A 829 6.79 -42.79 7.84
CA SER A 829 6.72 -44.24 7.60
C SER A 829 7.30 -44.62 6.23
N GLU A 830 7.19 -43.70 5.26
CA GLU A 830 7.65 -43.80 3.88
C GLU A 830 9.16 -43.53 3.76
N LYS A 831 9.84 -44.29 2.90
CA LYS A 831 11.32 -44.29 2.78
C LYS A 831 11.85 -43.52 1.57
N ASP A 832 10.99 -43.23 0.61
CA ASP A 832 11.37 -42.73 -0.71
C ASP A 832 11.18 -41.22 -0.85
N HIS A 833 10.98 -40.52 0.27
CA HIS A 833 10.89 -39.06 0.27
C HIS A 833 12.20 -38.41 -0.17
N LYS A 834 12.08 -37.38 -1.01
CA LYS A 834 13.20 -36.64 -1.59
C LYS A 834 12.97 -35.14 -1.49
N LEU A 835 14.06 -34.42 -1.27
CA LEU A 835 14.13 -32.98 -1.47
C LEU A 835 14.54 -32.70 -2.91
N THR A 836 13.92 -31.71 -3.54
CA THR A 836 14.34 -31.23 -4.87
C THR A 836 15.21 -30.00 -4.71
N ILE A 837 16.36 -29.96 -5.37
CA ILE A 837 17.26 -28.80 -5.37
C ILE A 837 17.30 -28.20 -6.77
N THR A 838 16.94 -26.93 -6.88
CA THR A 838 17.00 -26.17 -8.12
C THR A 838 18.09 -25.11 -8.01
N THR A 839 19.03 -25.10 -8.95
CA THR A 839 20.14 -24.14 -8.99
C THR A 839 20.14 -23.45 -10.34
N LYS A 840 20.03 -22.12 -10.34
CA LYS A 840 19.90 -21.31 -11.56
C LYS A 840 20.74 -20.05 -11.46
N ASN A 841 21.26 -19.55 -12.58
CA ASN A 841 21.71 -18.17 -12.65
C ASN A 841 20.51 -17.21 -12.51
N LEU A 842 20.79 -15.91 -12.41
CA LEU A 842 19.72 -14.91 -12.29
C LEU A 842 18.81 -14.81 -13.52
N ASN A 843 19.23 -15.31 -14.67
CA ASN A 843 18.47 -15.35 -15.93
C ASN A 843 17.58 -16.60 -16.05
N GLY A 844 17.56 -17.47 -15.04
CA GLY A 844 16.68 -18.65 -14.99
C GLY A 844 17.28 -19.91 -15.61
N GLU A 845 18.49 -19.85 -16.15
CA GLU A 845 19.21 -20.98 -16.71
C GLU A 845 19.88 -21.81 -15.62
N PHE A 846 19.86 -23.14 -15.77
CA PHE A 846 20.47 -24.05 -14.82
C PHE A 846 21.99 -23.85 -14.76
N VAL A 847 22.54 -23.78 -13.54
CA VAL A 847 23.99 -23.75 -13.31
C VAL A 847 24.31 -24.76 -12.21
N PRO A 848 25.29 -25.66 -12.41
CA PRO A 848 25.69 -26.61 -11.38
C PRO A 848 26.25 -25.89 -10.15
N ALA A 849 25.84 -26.32 -8.97
CA ALA A 849 26.34 -25.81 -7.70
C ALA A 849 26.48 -26.95 -6.68
N LYS A 850 27.40 -26.72 -5.73
CA LYS A 850 27.69 -27.63 -4.63
C LYS A 850 27.42 -26.92 -3.33
N GLY A 851 26.86 -27.64 -2.38
CA GLY A 851 26.50 -27.06 -1.10
C GLY A 851 26.07 -28.13 -0.10
N GLN A 852 25.38 -27.70 0.94
CA GLN A 852 24.95 -28.53 2.04
C GLN A 852 23.46 -28.31 2.36
N ILE A 853 22.77 -29.40 2.70
CA ILE A 853 21.44 -29.38 3.30
C ILE A 853 21.57 -29.75 4.78
N LYS A 854 20.92 -28.98 5.65
CA LYS A 854 20.77 -29.24 7.09
C LYS A 854 19.29 -29.24 7.46
N ILE A 855 18.83 -30.22 8.23
CA ILE A 855 17.43 -30.32 8.68
C ILE A 855 17.39 -30.36 10.20
N TYR A 856 16.65 -29.43 10.80
CA TYR A 856 16.49 -29.30 12.25
C TYR A 856 15.04 -29.54 12.66
N LYS A 857 14.82 -30.33 13.72
CA LYS A 857 13.51 -30.39 14.40
C LYS A 857 13.29 -29.05 15.10
N LEU A 858 12.12 -28.44 14.91
CA LEU A 858 11.75 -27.24 15.65
C LEU A 858 11.28 -27.59 17.07
N ILE A 859 11.68 -26.76 18.04
CA ILE A 859 11.26 -26.91 19.44
C ILE A 859 9.84 -26.36 19.57
N ALA A 860 8.86 -27.26 19.72
CA ALA A 860 7.46 -26.91 19.89
C ALA A 860 7.09 -26.73 21.37
N PRO A 861 5.95 -26.08 21.68
CA PRO A 861 5.38 -26.04 23.02
C PRO A 861 5.10 -27.45 23.59
N ASP A 862 5.27 -27.61 24.89
CA ASP A 862 5.02 -28.86 25.62
C ASP A 862 3.55 -29.06 26.03
N HIS A 863 2.69 -28.08 25.72
CA HIS A 863 1.25 -28.12 25.94
C HIS A 863 0.51 -27.34 24.85
N VAL A 864 -0.80 -27.54 24.76
CA VAL A 864 -1.64 -26.87 23.76
C VAL A 864 -1.71 -25.38 24.05
N LEU A 865 -1.39 -24.57 23.05
CA LEU A 865 -1.53 -23.12 23.09
C LEU A 865 -2.63 -22.67 22.14
N ARG A 866 -3.51 -21.79 22.62
CA ARG A 866 -4.43 -21.04 21.77
C ARG A 866 -3.69 -19.84 21.15
N PRO A 867 -4.09 -19.39 19.96
CA PRO A 867 -3.58 -18.15 19.39
C PRO A 867 -3.81 -16.96 20.33
N ARG A 868 -2.81 -16.09 20.45
CA ARG A 868 -2.96 -14.89 21.29
C ARG A 868 -3.95 -13.91 20.65
N PRO A 869 -4.78 -13.22 21.44
CA PRO A 869 -5.68 -12.18 20.92
C PRO A 869 -4.94 -10.91 20.45
N TRP A 870 -3.67 -10.76 20.86
CA TRP A 870 -2.74 -9.69 20.47
C TRP A 870 -1.28 -10.12 20.70
N ALA A 871 -0.34 -9.41 20.06
CA ALA A 871 1.10 -9.64 20.23
C ALA A 871 1.54 -9.43 21.69
N ALA A 872 2.54 -10.19 22.14
CA ALA A 872 3.08 -10.05 23.50
C ALA A 872 3.64 -8.65 23.76
N PRO A 873 3.42 -8.08 24.95
CA PRO A 873 3.90 -6.74 25.27
C PRO A 873 5.42 -6.70 25.40
N ASP A 874 5.99 -5.53 25.15
CA ASP A 874 7.41 -5.24 25.37
C ASP A 874 7.77 -5.14 26.85
N PHE A 875 6.85 -4.68 27.71
CA PHE A 875 7.00 -4.70 29.16
C PHE A 875 5.96 -5.63 29.81
N PRO A 876 6.21 -6.95 29.84
CA PRO A 876 5.33 -7.89 30.54
C PRO A 876 5.30 -7.55 32.03
N SER A 877 4.09 -7.41 32.60
CA SER A 877 3.90 -7.15 34.04
C SER A 877 4.06 -8.41 34.90
N LEU A 878 3.93 -9.58 34.28
CA LEU A 878 4.03 -10.89 34.92
C LEU A 878 5.34 -11.58 34.50
N SER A 879 5.97 -12.29 35.44
CA SER A 879 7.01 -13.24 35.08
C SER A 879 6.44 -14.38 34.21
N GLU A 880 7.27 -15.02 33.41
CA GLU A 880 6.85 -16.15 32.57
C GLU A 880 6.18 -17.26 33.38
N SER A 881 6.71 -17.58 34.57
CA SER A 881 6.14 -18.59 35.46
C SER A 881 4.76 -18.20 36.00
N GLU A 882 4.56 -16.94 36.37
CA GLU A 882 3.27 -16.45 36.85
C GLU A 882 2.25 -16.40 35.71
N PHE A 883 2.68 -15.95 34.52
CA PHE A 883 1.84 -15.92 33.33
C PHE A 883 1.34 -17.32 32.98
N LYS A 884 2.23 -18.31 32.87
CA LYS A 884 1.85 -19.70 32.55
C LYS A 884 0.95 -20.33 33.63
N LYS A 885 1.07 -19.89 34.88
CA LYS A 885 0.16 -20.33 35.96
C LYS A 885 -1.26 -19.76 35.81
N LEU A 886 -1.38 -18.50 35.41
CA LEU A 886 -2.67 -17.81 35.28
C LEU A 886 -3.34 -18.05 33.92
N PHE A 887 -2.55 -18.21 32.87
CA PHE A 887 -2.99 -18.40 31.48
C PHE A 887 -2.29 -19.62 30.85
N PRO A 888 -2.56 -20.84 31.33
CA PRO A 888 -1.81 -22.05 30.99
C PRO A 888 -1.95 -22.50 29.53
N TYR A 889 -2.87 -21.92 28.76
CA TYR A 889 -3.07 -22.23 27.34
C TYR A 889 -2.71 -21.07 26.43
N GLU A 890 -2.04 -20.04 26.94
CA GLU A 890 -1.60 -18.91 26.13
C GLU A 890 -0.08 -18.83 26.06
N ALA A 891 0.44 -18.55 24.87
CA ALA A 891 1.85 -18.27 24.65
C ALA A 891 2.26 -17.06 25.51
N TYR A 892 3.43 -17.08 26.18
CA TYR A 892 3.92 -15.91 26.92
C TYR A 892 4.46 -14.84 25.97
N LYS A 893 5.13 -15.27 24.91
CA LYS A 893 5.59 -14.46 23.78
C LYS A 893 4.91 -14.93 22.49
N ASP A 894 5.67 -15.57 21.62
CA ASP A 894 5.28 -15.98 20.27
C ASP A 894 5.39 -17.51 20.08
N GLU A 895 5.32 -18.30 21.18
CA GLU A 895 5.51 -19.77 21.17
C GLU A 895 4.44 -20.51 20.37
N HIS A 896 3.27 -19.91 20.19
CA HIS A 896 2.19 -20.43 19.35
C HIS A 896 2.46 -20.24 17.84
N ASN A 897 3.45 -19.43 17.46
CA ASN A 897 3.79 -19.16 16.08
C ASN A 897 4.92 -20.08 15.61
N SER A 898 4.59 -20.97 14.67
CA SER A 898 5.55 -21.89 14.04
C SER A 898 6.73 -21.17 13.40
N SER A 899 6.55 -19.93 12.94
CA SER A 899 7.59 -19.20 12.24
C SER A 899 8.72 -18.69 13.13
N THR A 900 8.48 -18.62 14.44
CA THR A 900 9.42 -18.10 15.45
C THR A 900 10.02 -19.19 16.32
N LEU A 901 9.67 -20.47 16.07
CA LEU A 901 10.23 -21.59 16.82
C LEU A 901 11.74 -21.70 16.62
N GLN A 902 12.44 -21.97 17.71
CA GLN A 902 13.88 -22.13 17.69
C GLN A 902 14.28 -23.47 17.05
N LYS A 903 15.44 -23.49 16.39
CA LYS A 903 16.06 -24.71 15.89
C LYS A 903 16.44 -25.60 17.08
N GLY A 904 15.91 -26.82 17.09
CA GLY A 904 16.30 -27.86 18.03
C GLY A 904 17.40 -28.74 17.45
N LYS A 905 17.21 -30.05 17.56
CA LYS A 905 18.18 -31.06 17.15
C LYS A 905 18.34 -31.10 15.62
N LEU A 906 19.60 -31.08 15.15
CA LEU A 906 19.95 -31.44 13.77
C LEU A 906 19.72 -32.94 13.56
N VAL A 907 18.83 -33.30 12.64
CA VAL A 907 18.45 -34.70 12.37
C VAL A 907 19.01 -35.23 11.06
N TYR A 908 19.41 -34.34 10.14
CA TYR A 908 19.93 -34.69 8.84
C TYR A 908 20.90 -33.63 8.33
N GLU A 909 22.01 -34.09 7.78
CA GLU A 909 23.00 -33.23 7.13
C GLU A 909 23.59 -33.99 5.94
N LYS A 910 23.58 -33.36 4.76
CA LYS A 910 24.13 -33.99 3.55
C LYS A 910 24.60 -32.96 2.54
N ALA A 911 25.75 -33.21 1.92
CA ALA A 911 26.22 -32.44 0.79
C ALA A 911 25.42 -32.76 -0.48
N PHE A 912 25.22 -31.78 -1.35
CA PHE A 912 24.60 -31.95 -2.67
C PHE A 912 25.51 -31.44 -3.78
N ASP A 913 25.29 -31.96 -4.99
CA ASP A 913 25.98 -31.57 -6.22
C ASP A 913 24.96 -31.64 -7.36
N THR A 914 24.43 -30.48 -7.77
CA THR A 914 23.34 -30.42 -8.76
C THR A 914 23.75 -30.79 -10.17
N ASP A 915 25.07 -30.87 -10.44
CA ASP A 915 25.62 -31.42 -11.68
C ASP A 915 25.36 -32.94 -11.77
N LYS A 916 25.36 -33.62 -10.62
CA LYS A 916 25.17 -35.08 -10.53
C LYS A 916 23.72 -35.47 -10.26
N SER A 917 23.05 -34.77 -9.35
CA SER A 917 21.67 -35.06 -8.96
C SER A 917 20.97 -33.81 -8.46
N LYS A 918 19.74 -33.58 -8.94
CA LYS A 918 18.85 -32.51 -8.45
C LYS A 918 17.96 -32.96 -7.30
N GLU A 919 18.14 -34.20 -6.83
CA GLU A 919 17.36 -34.79 -5.74
C GLU A 919 18.26 -35.24 -4.59
N VAL A 920 17.81 -35.00 -3.36
CA VAL A 920 18.44 -35.48 -2.13
C VAL A 920 17.47 -36.39 -1.38
N ALA A 921 17.75 -37.68 -1.37
CA ALA A 921 16.94 -38.67 -0.65
C ALA A 921 17.07 -38.49 0.87
N LEU A 922 15.92 -38.36 1.56
CA LEU A 922 15.86 -38.24 3.02
C LEU A 922 16.11 -39.58 3.73
N GLY A 923 15.80 -40.69 3.05
CA GLY A 923 15.99 -42.04 3.58
C GLY A 923 15.01 -42.37 4.71
N ASN A 924 15.46 -43.18 5.67
CA ASN A 924 14.59 -43.68 6.74
C ASN A 924 14.37 -42.64 7.85
N MET A 925 13.18 -42.03 7.87
CA MET A 925 12.78 -41.04 8.87
C MET A 925 11.99 -41.63 10.05
N LYS A 926 11.82 -42.96 10.15
CA LYS A 926 11.01 -43.58 11.23
C LYS A 926 11.49 -43.23 12.66
N ARG A 927 12.76 -42.87 12.82
CA ARG A 927 13.36 -42.46 14.10
C ARG A 927 13.26 -40.96 14.37
N TRP A 928 12.75 -40.19 13.41
CA TRP A 928 12.54 -38.75 13.56
C TRP A 928 11.22 -38.56 14.30
N ASP A 929 11.21 -37.63 15.24
CA ASP A 929 10.00 -37.28 15.98
C ASP A 929 9.01 -36.60 15.03
N SER A 930 7.72 -36.87 15.18
CA SER A 930 6.71 -36.15 14.42
C SER A 930 6.68 -34.68 14.84
N GLY A 931 6.26 -33.80 13.94
CA GLY A 931 6.18 -32.36 14.14
C GLY A 931 6.92 -31.58 13.05
N GLN A 932 7.14 -30.29 13.30
CA GLN A 932 7.67 -29.34 12.35
C GLN A 932 9.20 -29.34 12.31
N TYR A 933 9.72 -29.16 11.10
CA TYR A 933 11.14 -29.12 10.77
C TYR A 933 11.45 -27.91 9.90
N VAL A 934 12.69 -27.41 10.02
CA VAL A 934 13.27 -26.42 9.11
C VAL A 934 14.43 -27.04 8.34
N ILE A 935 14.45 -26.80 7.04
CA ILE A 935 15.45 -27.27 6.10
C ILE A 935 16.23 -26.06 5.61
N GLU A 936 17.53 -26.08 5.78
CA GLU A 936 18.43 -25.02 5.32
C GLU A 936 19.33 -25.56 4.22
N LEU A 937 19.41 -24.80 3.14
CA LEU A 937 20.33 -24.99 2.04
C LEU A 937 21.39 -23.89 2.11
N GLU A 938 22.66 -24.29 2.08
CA GLU A 938 23.81 -23.39 2.00
C GLU A 938 24.65 -23.76 0.76
N SER A 939 25.03 -22.76 -0.03
CA SER A 939 25.86 -22.90 -1.24
C SER A 939 26.68 -21.62 -1.44
N GLU A 940 27.67 -21.67 -2.32
CA GLU A 940 28.39 -20.49 -2.80
C GLU A 940 28.18 -20.33 -4.31
N ASP A 941 28.14 -19.09 -4.79
CA ASP A 941 28.16 -18.81 -6.22
C ASP A 941 29.59 -18.81 -6.80
N LYS A 942 29.71 -18.64 -8.13
CA LYS A 942 31.01 -18.63 -8.82
C LYS A 942 31.95 -17.49 -8.42
N PHE A 943 31.46 -16.50 -7.67
CA PHE A 943 32.19 -15.35 -7.18
C PHE A 943 32.51 -15.43 -5.68
N GLY A 944 32.15 -16.54 -5.02
CA GLY A 944 32.36 -16.75 -3.58
C GLY A 944 31.33 -16.05 -2.70
N GLN A 945 30.21 -15.59 -3.28
CA GLN A 945 29.11 -15.02 -2.50
C GLN A 945 28.25 -16.16 -1.93
N GLU A 946 27.97 -16.08 -0.63
CA GLU A 946 27.13 -17.05 0.07
C GLU A 946 25.67 -16.97 -0.42
N VAL A 947 25.07 -18.12 -0.71
CA VAL A 947 23.68 -18.28 -1.15
C VAL A 947 22.97 -19.23 -0.19
N LYS A 948 21.82 -18.80 0.35
CA LYS A 948 21.01 -19.57 1.30
C LYS A 948 19.57 -19.70 0.85
N ASP A 949 18.95 -20.83 1.21
CA ASP A 949 17.49 -21.00 1.14
C ASP A 949 16.98 -21.74 2.38
N VAL A 950 15.73 -21.47 2.75
CA VAL A 950 15.09 -22.05 3.94
C VAL A 950 13.67 -22.52 3.60
N ALA A 951 13.40 -23.80 3.83
CA ALA A 951 12.08 -24.40 3.70
C ALA A 951 11.59 -25.02 5.03
N ARG A 952 10.29 -25.30 5.12
CA ARG A 952 9.67 -25.94 6.29
C ARG A 952 8.79 -27.10 5.85
N THR A 953 8.69 -28.12 6.69
CA THR A 953 7.83 -29.28 6.50
C THR A 953 7.37 -29.83 7.86
N THR A 954 6.23 -30.52 7.88
CA THR A 954 5.75 -31.26 9.05
C THR A 954 5.86 -32.76 8.80
N LEU A 955 6.51 -33.49 9.71
CA LEU A 955 6.53 -34.94 9.71
C LEU A 955 5.39 -35.49 10.56
N PHE A 956 4.72 -36.53 10.07
CA PHE A 956 3.67 -37.22 10.81
C PHE A 956 3.73 -38.73 10.58
N SER A 957 2.99 -39.50 11.38
CA SER A 957 2.63 -40.90 11.11
C SER A 957 1.19 -41.15 11.53
N ASP A 958 0.51 -42.00 10.78
CA ASP A 958 -0.82 -42.47 11.16
C ASP A 958 -0.79 -43.25 12.49
N ASP A 959 0.31 -43.93 12.78
CA ASP A 959 0.55 -44.66 14.04
C ASP A 959 0.80 -43.74 15.26
N ASP A 960 0.99 -42.43 15.06
CA ASP A 960 1.17 -41.52 16.18
C ASP A 960 -0.11 -41.51 17.05
N LYS A 961 0.04 -41.59 18.38
CA LYS A 961 -1.11 -41.69 19.30
C LYS A 961 -1.93 -40.40 19.44
N THR A 962 -1.30 -39.26 19.16
CA THR A 962 -1.84 -37.91 19.28
C THR A 962 -1.20 -37.00 18.23
N LEU A 963 -1.63 -35.75 18.13
CA LEU A 963 -0.94 -34.77 17.28
C LEU A 963 0.42 -34.41 17.84
N ALA A 964 1.38 -34.27 16.95
CA ALA A 964 2.70 -33.77 17.29
C ALA A 964 2.65 -32.29 17.71
N ASP A 965 3.73 -31.81 18.33
CA ASP A 965 3.95 -30.39 18.64
C ASP A 965 2.82 -29.72 19.44
N SER A 966 2.06 -30.52 20.21
CA SER A 966 0.94 -30.06 21.03
C SER A 966 -0.13 -29.29 20.26
N GLU A 967 -0.41 -29.67 19.01
CA GLU A 967 -1.45 -29.02 18.20
C GLU A 967 -2.86 -29.21 18.80
N LEU A 968 -3.66 -28.15 18.79
CA LEU A 968 -5.01 -28.13 19.37
C LEU A 968 -5.94 -29.11 18.67
N PHE A 969 -5.96 -29.14 17.33
CA PHE A 969 -6.90 -29.96 16.59
C PHE A 969 -6.42 -30.24 15.17
N GLY A 970 -6.69 -31.45 14.69
CA GLY A 970 -6.37 -31.92 13.36
C GLY A 970 -7.42 -32.91 12.87
N ILE A 971 -7.76 -32.82 11.59
CA ILE A 971 -8.69 -33.72 10.92
C ILE A 971 -8.05 -34.20 9.61
N THR A 972 -8.13 -35.50 9.35
CA THR A 972 -7.55 -36.15 8.17
C THR A 972 -8.49 -37.23 7.65
N THR A 973 -8.33 -37.56 6.37
CA THR A 973 -8.97 -38.69 5.70
C THR A 973 -7.89 -39.68 5.26
N ASP A 974 -8.23 -40.96 5.16
CA ASP A 974 -7.28 -42.01 4.77
C ASP A 974 -6.84 -41.94 3.31
N LYS A 975 -7.62 -41.26 2.46
CA LYS A 975 -7.36 -41.12 1.02
C LYS A 975 -7.77 -39.73 0.54
N SER A 976 -7.24 -39.35 -0.63
CA SER A 976 -7.65 -38.14 -1.36
C SER A 976 -8.86 -38.36 -2.27
N GLU A 977 -9.14 -39.61 -2.66
CA GLU A 977 -10.24 -39.98 -3.57
C GLU A 977 -10.93 -41.27 -3.10
N TYR A 978 -12.23 -41.37 -3.38
CA TYR A 978 -13.09 -42.48 -2.94
C TYR A 978 -14.04 -42.90 -4.06
N ASN A 979 -14.25 -44.21 -4.21
CA ASN A 979 -15.25 -44.79 -5.11
C ASN A 979 -16.56 -45.07 -4.37
N SER A 980 -17.65 -45.22 -5.13
CA SER A 980 -18.91 -45.69 -4.57
C SER A 980 -18.75 -47.08 -3.95
N GLY A 981 -19.18 -47.25 -2.70
CA GLY A 981 -18.98 -48.45 -1.89
C GLY A 981 -17.78 -48.37 -0.93
N ASP A 982 -16.90 -47.37 -1.10
CA ASP A 982 -15.80 -47.13 -0.16
C ASP A 982 -16.32 -46.58 1.18
N LYS A 983 -15.41 -46.53 2.15
CA LYS A 983 -15.62 -45.93 3.46
C LYS A 983 -14.57 -44.86 3.67
N VAL A 984 -15.00 -43.64 3.93
CA VAL A 984 -14.12 -42.55 4.36
C VAL A 984 -13.81 -42.76 5.84
N LEU A 985 -12.52 -42.87 6.16
CA LEU A 985 -12.05 -42.92 7.54
C LEU A 985 -11.60 -41.51 7.95
N VAL A 986 -12.47 -40.82 8.70
CA VAL A 986 -12.19 -39.47 9.18
C VAL A 986 -11.55 -39.57 10.55
N THR A 987 -10.26 -39.26 10.65
CA THR A 987 -9.52 -39.29 11.90
C THR A 987 -9.40 -37.88 12.47
N LEU A 988 -9.94 -37.70 13.67
CA LEU A 988 -9.84 -36.49 14.46
C LEU A 988 -8.79 -36.69 15.54
N ALA A 989 -7.97 -35.67 15.76
CA ALA A 989 -6.87 -35.73 16.69
C ALA A 989 -6.74 -34.41 17.44
N SER A 990 -6.32 -34.48 18.71
CA SER A 990 -6.04 -33.31 19.54
C SER A 990 -5.03 -33.68 20.60
N ALA A 991 -4.07 -32.80 20.88
CA ALA A 991 -3.18 -32.93 22.03
C ALA A 991 -3.79 -32.33 23.32
N ALA A 992 -4.99 -31.74 23.27
CA ALA A 992 -5.63 -31.12 24.42
C ALA A 992 -6.08 -32.17 25.44
N ALA A 993 -6.03 -31.81 26.73
CA ALA A 993 -6.45 -32.71 27.81
C ALA A 993 -7.94 -33.11 27.69
N GLU A 994 -8.78 -32.18 27.25
CA GLU A 994 -10.19 -32.42 26.96
C GLU A 994 -10.67 -31.43 25.88
N LEU A 995 -11.27 -31.95 24.81
CA LEU A 995 -11.87 -31.16 23.73
C LEU A 995 -13.08 -31.91 23.16
N PHE A 996 -14.21 -31.23 23.02
CA PHE A 996 -15.39 -31.76 22.35
C PHE A 996 -15.52 -31.13 20.96
N VAL A 997 -15.62 -31.99 19.95
CA VAL A 997 -15.72 -31.60 18.54
C VAL A 997 -17.09 -32.04 18.04
N THR A 998 -17.86 -31.11 17.48
CA THR A 998 -19.08 -31.48 16.74
C THR A 998 -18.72 -31.68 15.28
N ILE A 999 -19.19 -32.78 14.69
CA ILE A 999 -18.99 -33.12 13.28
C ILE A 999 -20.36 -33.29 12.65
N ASP A 1000 -20.60 -32.63 11.52
CA ASP A 1000 -21.81 -32.80 10.73
C ASP A 1000 -21.47 -33.33 9.34
N ILE A 1001 -22.20 -34.35 8.89
CA ILE A 1001 -22.06 -34.93 7.56
C ILE A 1001 -23.17 -34.38 6.68
N GLU A 1002 -22.80 -33.62 5.66
CA GLU A 1002 -23.71 -33.03 4.70
C GLU A 1002 -23.69 -33.82 3.39
N LYS A 1003 -24.85 -34.37 2.99
CA LYS A 1003 -25.07 -35.02 1.69
C LYS A 1003 -26.31 -34.42 1.06
N ASP A 1004 -26.29 -34.16 -0.26
CA ASP A 1004 -27.41 -33.51 -0.97
C ASP A 1004 -27.87 -32.22 -0.26
N ALA A 1005 -26.90 -31.37 0.12
CA ALA A 1005 -27.11 -30.13 0.87
C ALA A 1005 -27.83 -30.27 2.22
N LYS A 1006 -27.92 -31.49 2.79
CA LYS A 1006 -28.62 -31.78 4.06
C LYS A 1006 -27.70 -32.47 5.03
N ILE A 1007 -27.76 -32.07 6.30
CA ILE A 1007 -27.11 -32.82 7.37
C ILE A 1007 -27.87 -34.11 7.61
N ILE A 1008 -27.22 -35.22 7.25
CA ILE A 1008 -27.75 -36.55 7.49
C ILE A 1008 -27.44 -37.03 8.90
N ASN A 1009 -26.25 -36.68 9.41
CA ASN A 1009 -25.75 -37.14 10.71
C ASN A 1009 -24.92 -36.03 11.39
N SER A 1010 -25.01 -35.97 12.72
CA SER A 1010 -24.09 -35.18 13.54
C SER A 1010 -23.56 -35.98 14.71
N TYR A 1011 -22.25 -35.88 14.95
CA TYR A 1011 -21.52 -36.56 16.01
C TYR A 1011 -20.91 -35.54 16.96
N VAL A 1012 -20.83 -35.89 18.25
CA VAL A 1012 -20.04 -35.16 19.24
C VAL A 1012 -18.92 -36.08 19.68
N VAL A 1013 -17.69 -35.73 19.33
CA VAL A 1013 -16.50 -36.53 19.59
C VAL A 1013 -15.68 -35.87 20.69
N GLN A 1014 -15.54 -36.56 21.82
CA GLN A 1014 -14.63 -36.15 22.88
C GLN A 1014 -13.21 -36.63 22.57
N LEU A 1015 -12.24 -35.73 22.54
CA LEU A 1015 -10.82 -35.99 22.42
C LEU A 1015 -10.14 -35.64 23.75
N ASN A 1016 -9.14 -36.43 24.13
CA ASN A 1016 -8.41 -36.31 25.40
C ASN A 1016 -6.97 -36.77 25.23
N ASN A 1017 -6.20 -35.97 24.48
CA ASN A 1017 -4.84 -36.28 24.02
C ASN A 1017 -4.76 -37.60 23.25
N ASN A 1018 -5.61 -37.73 22.22
CA ASN A 1018 -5.74 -38.95 21.43
C ASN A 1018 -6.22 -38.67 20.00
N LYS A 1019 -6.28 -39.74 19.21
CA LYS A 1019 -6.97 -39.82 17.92
C LYS A 1019 -8.25 -40.64 18.04
N LYS A 1020 -9.30 -40.24 17.33
CA LYS A 1020 -10.53 -41.01 17.14
C LYS A 1020 -10.93 -41.00 15.67
N THR A 1021 -11.29 -42.16 15.14
CA THR A 1021 -11.71 -42.30 13.75
C THR A 1021 -13.20 -42.58 13.69
N ILE A 1022 -13.92 -41.84 12.86
CA ILE A 1022 -15.29 -42.14 12.48
C ILE A 1022 -15.31 -42.65 11.04
N THR A 1023 -16.29 -43.49 10.73
CA THR A 1023 -16.44 -44.10 9.41
C THR A 1023 -17.68 -43.56 8.72
N ILE A 1024 -17.52 -43.10 7.48
CA ILE A 1024 -18.61 -42.58 6.65
C ILE A 1024 -18.70 -43.43 5.39
N SER A 1025 -19.86 -44.04 5.15
CA SER A 1025 -20.08 -44.84 3.93
C SER A 1025 -20.30 -43.94 2.72
N VAL A 1026 -19.65 -44.28 1.60
CA VAL A 1026 -19.84 -43.64 0.28
C VAL A 1026 -20.82 -44.49 -0.53
N THR A 1027 -21.95 -43.91 -0.93
CA THR A 1027 -23.00 -44.56 -1.74
C THR A 1027 -22.92 -44.09 -3.19
N LYS A 1028 -23.83 -44.55 -4.05
CA LYS A 1028 -23.91 -44.06 -5.44
C LYS A 1028 -24.44 -42.63 -5.52
N ASP A 1029 -25.22 -42.22 -4.53
CA ASP A 1029 -25.81 -40.88 -4.46
C ASP A 1029 -24.78 -39.81 -4.04
N ASP A 1030 -23.59 -40.24 -3.58
CA ASP A 1030 -22.48 -39.36 -3.20
C ASP A 1030 -21.54 -39.02 -4.38
N ILE A 1031 -21.86 -39.48 -5.61
CA ILE A 1031 -21.08 -39.15 -6.81
C ILE A 1031 -21.18 -37.64 -7.06
N GLY A 1032 -20.03 -36.95 -7.06
CA GLY A 1032 -19.94 -35.49 -7.04
C GLY A 1032 -19.42 -34.93 -5.70
N GLY A 1033 -19.34 -35.78 -4.66
CA GLY A 1033 -18.76 -35.46 -3.36
C GLY A 1033 -19.79 -35.07 -2.30
N PHE A 1034 -19.34 -35.02 -1.04
CA PHE A 1034 -20.12 -34.58 0.12
C PHE A 1034 -19.24 -33.80 1.10
N ALA A 1035 -19.83 -33.05 2.02
CA ALA A 1035 -19.08 -32.20 2.94
C ALA A 1035 -19.08 -32.74 4.38
N ILE A 1036 -17.99 -32.48 5.10
CA ILE A 1036 -17.84 -32.78 6.53
C ILE A 1036 -17.54 -31.45 7.22
N HIS A 1037 -18.47 -30.99 8.05
CA HIS A 1037 -18.30 -29.78 8.85
C HIS A 1037 -17.79 -30.13 10.23
N THR A 1038 -16.93 -29.29 10.78
CA THR A 1038 -16.41 -29.44 12.14
C THR A 1038 -16.52 -28.13 12.90
N SER A 1039 -16.98 -28.19 14.14
CA SER A 1039 -16.95 -27.05 15.07
C SER A 1039 -16.25 -27.42 16.38
N ILE A 1040 -15.33 -26.54 16.78
CA ILE A 1040 -14.55 -26.61 18.02
C ILE A 1040 -14.54 -25.21 18.67
N SER A 1041 -14.31 -25.14 19.98
CA SER A 1041 -14.18 -23.87 20.72
C SER A 1041 -12.75 -23.58 21.12
#